data_AF-A0A8J2WJT3-F1
#
_entry.id   AF-A0A8J2WJT3-F1
#
_cell.length_a   1.000
_cell.length_b   1.000
_cell.length_c   1.000
_cell.angle_alpha   90.00
_cell.angle_beta   90.00
_cell.angle_gamma   90.00
#
_symmetry.space_group_name_H-M   'P 1'
#
loop_
_entity.id
_entity.type
_entity.pdbx_description
1 polymer ?
#
loop_
_entity_poly.entity_id
_entity_poly.type
_entity_poly.pdbx_seq_one_letter_code
_entity_poly.pdbx_strand_id
1 'polypeptide(L)'
;MRAFNSICQVLVLGILLTAVLADPLRKYDTNVDDVRPGVSLSNIKGATRNSLRGIHRLQPPPSNNQRAACPEDYSPCTCELTTNGIEVTCVDIPVADITNVFFRTRNIDLYQVILTASASATGTVDLPADLLKDKRVERIYLGCPANASTKLGLTIAPSTFEFTRFNTTVFGILNCDLAGQTDMQYLKDFSVLNTLRIDDSNNIEAIATLPTPTLPALKRLYVVNCTGLENVVFPDLTPARLVRLHLQGNGLTDAGVNNILVAVASSSSVSSLQELILSNEYTMTKIPRIASFSKLGWYDVSFNAIPFMSQSTLLFNAPVNLVDLKNIGLTAIEGGAFLGNYANAEVNVENNQLTELRADVFKSMLQQMAAQPAGSGGQLIVTGNPFDCGCPLAWLIRDNQALVLVAGFLLTAVLAKPPVRTGLHRAVCPESYSPCACDLTANGLEITCTDVTVAQIVDVFFRTRNLDIYSVTLKATSATASIDLPADLLSDKRAKHIYLYCPATASPQLGLTIDRASFEFTRFNTTIFEIHNCDLIAQIDLSFLTGFTVLDKLVFDNTLNVGSIATLPANTLSLLKELAIVDCTGLDTVVFPDLTPAQIQRLFLNGNALSDAAANSILVSIGSSSSANSLVDFSLASNAMTKVPRIASFSKLVSYNVSNNAIPFISQSALIFGSRVVSLNLDNIALTAIEGGAFLGDFTFAQVTVEGNKLTEFRSDVFKSMLQQMAAQPAGSGGQVVVTGNPFDCGCPLAWLIRDNQALLPSVKNGICGGFFRFEDLNPDSYATCP
;
A
#
# COMPACT_ATOMS: atom_id res chain seq x y z
N MET A 1 16.85 8.78 34.71
CA MET A 1 16.06 9.20 33.51
C MET A 1 16.88 9.83 32.40
N ARG A 2 17.97 10.59 32.66
CA ARG A 2 18.89 11.03 31.59
C ARG A 2 19.48 9.87 30.77
N ALA A 3 19.75 8.73 31.40
CA ALA A 3 20.18 7.51 30.72
C ALA A 3 19.10 6.86 29.83
N PHE A 4 17.81 7.13 30.07
CA PHE A 4 16.71 6.56 29.28
C PHE A 4 16.50 7.30 27.95
N ASN A 5 16.61 8.64 27.98
CA ASN A 5 16.65 9.46 26.76
C ASN A 5 17.94 9.25 25.96
N SER A 6 19.08 9.04 26.62
CA SER A 6 20.33 8.71 25.93
C SER A 6 20.33 7.31 25.32
N ILE A 7 19.64 6.32 25.90
CA ILE A 7 19.56 4.98 25.29
C ILE A 7 18.68 5.00 24.04
N CYS A 8 17.57 5.76 24.00
CA CYS A 8 16.84 6.00 22.75
C CYS A 8 17.69 6.77 21.71
N GLN A 9 18.53 7.72 22.13
CA GLN A 9 19.44 8.44 21.22
C GLN A 9 20.67 7.60 20.79
N VAL A 10 21.08 6.58 21.57
CA VAL A 10 22.19 5.68 21.24
C VAL A 10 21.71 4.48 20.42
N LEU A 11 20.45 4.05 20.54
CA LEU A 11 19.82 3.15 19.55
C LEU A 11 19.75 3.78 18.15
N VAL A 12 19.68 5.12 18.07
CA VAL A 12 19.73 5.89 16.81
C VAL A 12 21.17 5.98 16.23
N LEU A 13 22.23 5.75 17.02
CA LEU A 13 23.63 5.83 16.57
C LEU A 13 24.37 4.48 16.46
N GLY A 14 23.90 3.43 17.16
CA GLY A 14 24.58 2.12 17.25
C GLY A 14 23.98 0.99 16.40
N ILE A 15 22.88 1.25 15.67
CA ILE A 15 22.14 0.23 14.89
C ILE A 15 22.23 0.57 13.40
N LEU A 16 23.42 0.99 12.98
CA LEU A 16 23.83 1.08 11.58
C LEU A 16 24.57 -0.20 11.11
N LEU A 17 24.55 -1.28 11.90
CA LEU A 17 25.42 -2.45 11.63
C LEU A 17 24.84 -3.86 11.75
N THR A 18 23.57 -4.10 12.12
CA THR A 18 23.03 -5.49 12.14
C THR A 18 21.53 -5.61 11.85
N ALA A 19 21.00 -4.82 10.92
CA ALA A 19 19.66 -5.04 10.35
C ALA A 19 19.67 -4.75 8.84
N VAL A 20 20.63 -5.37 8.13
CA VAL A 20 20.45 -5.76 6.73
C VAL A 20 20.06 -7.22 6.78
N LEU A 21 18.81 -7.48 7.12
CA LEU A 21 18.26 -8.82 7.14
C LEU A 21 16.93 -8.75 6.44
N ALA A 22 17.04 -9.01 5.14
CA ALA A 22 16.04 -9.49 4.22
C ALA A 22 14.60 -9.21 4.64
N ASP A 23 13.97 -8.25 3.96
CA ASP A 23 12.53 -8.26 3.81
C ASP A 23 12.15 -9.51 2.97
N PRO A 24 11.52 -10.53 3.56
CA PRO A 24 11.19 -11.79 2.90
C PRO A 24 9.83 -11.78 2.18
N LEU A 25 9.25 -10.62 1.84
CA LEU A 25 8.19 -10.49 0.83
C LEU A 25 8.72 -10.60 -0.61
N ARG A 26 9.54 -11.64 -0.87
CA ARG A 26 9.58 -12.43 -2.11
C ARG A 26 10.62 -13.54 -2.05
N LYS A 27 10.41 -14.51 -1.17
CA LYS A 27 10.57 -15.91 -1.61
C LYS A 27 9.28 -16.38 -2.27
N TYR A 28 8.82 -15.68 -3.31
CA TYR A 28 7.87 -16.28 -4.23
C TYR A 28 8.65 -17.30 -5.05
N ASP A 29 8.32 -18.55 -4.81
CA ASP A 29 8.26 -19.60 -5.82
C ASP A 29 9.39 -19.57 -6.85
N THR A 30 10.58 -20.01 -6.46
CA THR A 30 11.61 -20.45 -7.41
C THR A 30 11.27 -21.78 -8.10
N ASN A 31 9.99 -22.20 -8.10
CA ASN A 31 9.57 -23.34 -8.89
C ASN A 31 9.11 -22.87 -10.26
N VAL A 32 9.78 -23.41 -11.26
CA VAL A 32 9.73 -23.17 -12.70
C VAL A 32 8.34 -23.41 -13.34
N ASP A 33 7.29 -23.68 -12.55
CA ASP A 33 5.98 -24.16 -13.02
C ASP A 33 4.88 -23.07 -13.11
N ASP A 34 5.07 -21.87 -12.55
CA ASP A 34 3.99 -20.88 -12.31
C ASP A 34 4.07 -19.60 -13.19
N VAL A 35 4.62 -19.70 -14.41
CA VAL A 35 4.73 -18.57 -15.35
C VAL A 35 3.38 -18.25 -16.02
N ARG A 36 2.84 -17.04 -15.82
CA ARG A 36 1.74 -16.49 -16.63
C ARG A 36 2.23 -16.30 -18.06
N PRO A 37 1.48 -16.70 -19.10
CA PRO A 37 1.97 -16.55 -20.45
C PRO A 37 1.96 -15.10 -20.93
N GLY A 38 3.13 -14.52 -21.16
CA GLY A 38 3.25 -13.16 -21.70
C GLY A 38 3.24 -13.12 -23.21
N VAL A 39 2.19 -12.59 -23.86
CA VAL A 39 2.26 -12.17 -25.29
C VAL A 39 1.33 -10.99 -25.61
N SER A 40 1.96 -9.92 -26.11
CA SER A 40 1.59 -9.03 -27.23
C SER A 40 0.10 -8.88 -27.62
N LEU A 41 -0.52 -7.81 -27.12
CA LEU A 41 -1.77 -7.24 -27.65
C LEU A 41 -1.50 -5.86 -28.25
N SER A 42 -0.88 -5.79 -29.44
CA SER A 42 -0.93 -4.56 -30.24
C SER A 42 -1.13 -4.83 -31.74
N ASN A 43 -2.30 -4.36 -32.21
CA ASN A 43 -2.66 -3.87 -33.53
C ASN A 43 -1.90 -4.39 -34.77
N ILE A 44 -2.54 -5.28 -35.53
CA ILE A 44 -2.32 -5.37 -36.99
C ILE A 44 -3.63 -5.04 -37.71
N LYS A 45 -3.83 -3.75 -37.99
CA LYS A 45 -4.65 -3.29 -39.11
C LYS A 45 -3.69 -2.71 -40.15
N GLY A 46 -3.48 -3.43 -41.25
CA GLY A 46 -2.72 -2.90 -42.38
C GLY A 46 -2.18 -3.96 -43.33
N ALA A 47 -3.04 -4.65 -44.05
CA ALA A 47 -2.64 -5.41 -45.24
C ALA A 47 -3.34 -4.83 -46.48
N THR A 48 -2.77 -3.76 -47.03
CA THR A 48 -3.02 -3.35 -48.42
C THR A 48 -1.90 -3.85 -49.31
N ARG A 49 -2.32 -4.43 -50.44
CA ARG A 49 -1.53 -4.96 -51.56
C ARG A 49 -0.41 -4.00 -52.00
N ASN A 50 0.78 -4.54 -52.28
CA ASN A 50 1.40 -4.38 -53.60
C ASN A 50 2.53 -5.38 -53.86
N SER A 51 2.53 -5.88 -55.10
CA SER A 51 3.51 -6.72 -55.76
C SER A 51 4.79 -5.93 -56.08
N LEU A 52 5.97 -6.57 -55.99
CA LEU A 52 7.02 -6.56 -57.04
C LEU A 52 8.12 -7.60 -56.75
N ARG A 53 8.52 -8.31 -57.82
CA ARG A 53 9.56 -9.35 -57.89
C ARG A 53 10.98 -8.73 -57.94
N GLY A 54 12.01 -9.47 -57.51
CA GLY A 54 13.34 -9.42 -58.14
C GLY A 54 14.62 -9.61 -57.30
N ILE A 55 15.04 -10.86 -57.09
CA ILE A 55 16.42 -11.43 -57.32
C ILE A 55 17.67 -10.91 -56.53
N HIS A 56 18.17 -11.84 -55.69
CA HIS A 56 19.56 -12.30 -55.36
C HIS A 56 20.62 -11.52 -54.53
N ARG A 57 21.25 -12.36 -53.66
CA ARG A 57 22.61 -12.36 -53.04
C ARG A 57 22.77 -11.53 -51.77
N LEU A 58 23.38 -11.97 -50.66
CA LEU A 58 24.23 -13.12 -50.29
C LEU A 58 24.06 -13.40 -48.77
N GLN A 59 24.14 -14.67 -48.37
CA GLN A 59 24.25 -15.11 -46.96
C GLN A 59 25.66 -14.89 -46.38
N PRO A 60 25.79 -14.47 -45.10
CA PRO A 60 26.91 -14.80 -44.22
C PRO A 60 26.55 -15.95 -43.23
N PRO A 61 27.54 -16.58 -42.55
CA PRO A 61 27.44 -17.91 -41.89
C PRO A 61 26.75 -17.87 -40.50
N PRO A 62 26.43 -19.04 -39.89
CA PRO A 62 25.42 -19.12 -38.84
C PRO A 62 25.99 -18.81 -37.45
N SER A 63 25.34 -17.89 -36.73
CA SER A 63 25.40 -17.83 -35.27
C SER A 63 24.22 -18.63 -34.71
N ASN A 64 24.51 -19.71 -34.00
CA ASN A 64 23.52 -20.55 -33.33
C ASN A 64 22.77 -19.77 -32.24
N ASN A 65 21.58 -19.28 -32.60
CA ASN A 65 20.33 -19.34 -31.83
C ASN A 65 19.23 -18.68 -32.69
N GLN A 66 19.00 -19.25 -33.88
CA GLN A 66 17.79 -18.94 -34.63
C GLN A 66 16.62 -19.59 -33.91
N ARG A 67 15.66 -18.76 -33.45
CA ARG A 67 14.34 -19.24 -33.02
C ARG A 67 13.79 -20.14 -34.11
N ALA A 68 13.37 -21.35 -33.73
CA ALA A 68 12.84 -22.31 -34.68
C ALA A 68 11.45 -21.87 -35.12
N ALA A 69 11.20 -21.89 -36.43
CA ALA A 69 9.86 -21.75 -36.97
C ALA A 69 8.99 -22.89 -36.44
N CYS A 70 7.70 -22.61 -36.17
CA CYS A 70 6.78 -23.66 -35.77
C CYS A 70 6.74 -24.78 -36.82
N PRO A 71 6.62 -26.04 -36.37
CA PRO A 71 6.66 -27.20 -37.25
C PRO A 71 5.50 -27.23 -38.26
N GLU A 72 4.42 -26.49 -38.01
CA GLU A 72 3.21 -26.43 -38.83
C GLU A 72 2.62 -25.01 -38.86
N ASP A 73 1.66 -24.78 -39.77
CA ASP A 73 0.96 -23.50 -39.91
C ASP A 73 -0.31 -23.44 -39.04
N TYR A 74 -0.22 -22.64 -37.97
CA TYR A 74 -1.30 -22.38 -37.02
C TYR A 74 -2.18 -21.16 -37.38
N SER A 75 -1.96 -20.50 -38.53
CA SER A 75 -2.69 -19.28 -38.91
C SER A 75 -4.22 -19.47 -38.98
N PRO A 76 -5.06 -18.55 -38.49
CA PRO A 76 -4.74 -17.19 -38.07
C PRO A 76 -4.25 -17.08 -36.61
N CYS A 77 -4.08 -18.19 -35.89
CA CYS A 77 -3.39 -18.18 -34.61
C CYS A 77 -1.88 -18.04 -34.80
N THR A 78 -1.21 -17.57 -33.75
CA THR A 78 0.24 -17.50 -33.68
C THR A 78 0.80 -18.71 -32.95
N CYS A 79 2.04 -19.08 -33.26
CA CYS A 79 2.71 -20.23 -32.68
C CYS A 79 4.19 -19.91 -32.43
N GLU A 80 4.72 -20.39 -31.30
CA GLU A 80 6.14 -20.35 -30.95
C GLU A 80 6.62 -21.73 -30.48
N LEU A 81 7.82 -22.15 -30.90
CA LEU A 81 8.48 -23.35 -30.38
C LEU A 81 9.52 -22.93 -29.33
N THR A 82 9.25 -23.25 -28.06
CA THR A 82 10.12 -22.95 -26.92
C THR A 82 10.88 -24.19 -26.46
N THR A 83 11.76 -24.03 -25.46
CA THR A 83 12.44 -25.17 -24.82
C THR A 83 11.49 -26.12 -24.11
N ASN A 84 10.28 -25.66 -23.77
CA ASN A 84 9.27 -26.45 -23.06
C ASN A 84 8.28 -27.12 -24.02
N GLY A 85 8.15 -26.62 -25.25
CA GLY A 85 7.36 -27.22 -26.31
C GLY A 85 6.68 -26.18 -27.19
N ILE A 86 5.58 -26.57 -27.84
CA ILE A 86 4.85 -25.69 -28.76
C ILE A 86 3.83 -24.87 -27.97
N GLU A 87 3.88 -23.55 -28.14
CA GLU A 87 2.93 -22.60 -27.56
C GLU A 87 2.08 -21.99 -28.68
N VAL A 88 0.75 -22.03 -28.52
CA VAL A 88 -0.20 -21.53 -29.53
C VAL A 88 -1.09 -20.45 -28.91
N THR A 89 -1.17 -19.30 -29.57
CA THR A 89 -1.95 -18.15 -29.10
C THR A 89 -2.90 -17.68 -30.17
N CYS A 90 -4.20 -17.76 -29.88
CA CYS A 90 -5.30 -17.33 -30.75
C CYS A 90 -5.97 -16.10 -30.11
N VAL A 91 -5.85 -14.93 -30.73
CA VAL A 91 -6.41 -13.68 -30.21
C VAL A 91 -7.37 -13.06 -31.22
N ASP A 92 -8.58 -12.73 -30.76
CA ASP A 92 -9.69 -12.16 -31.54
C ASP A 92 -10.02 -13.01 -32.79
N ILE A 93 -9.85 -14.33 -32.68
CA ILE A 93 -10.11 -15.29 -33.76
C ILE A 93 -11.50 -15.91 -33.58
N PRO A 94 -12.32 -16.03 -34.64
CA PRO A 94 -13.59 -16.75 -34.58
C PRO A 94 -13.40 -18.21 -34.14
N VAL A 95 -14.29 -18.71 -33.28
CA VAL A 95 -14.22 -20.09 -32.73
C VAL A 95 -14.17 -21.16 -33.84
N ALA A 96 -14.86 -20.93 -34.97
CA ALA A 96 -14.81 -21.82 -36.13
C ALA A 96 -13.41 -21.93 -36.75
N ASP A 97 -12.67 -20.81 -36.79
CA ASP A 97 -11.30 -20.77 -37.32
C ASP A 97 -10.32 -21.43 -36.35
N ILE A 98 -10.51 -21.23 -35.04
CA ILE A 98 -9.73 -21.93 -34.00
C ILE A 98 -9.92 -23.44 -34.14
N THR A 99 -11.17 -23.90 -34.29
CA THR A 99 -11.49 -25.32 -34.52
C THR A 99 -10.77 -25.85 -35.77
N ASN A 100 -10.75 -25.08 -36.86
CA ASN A 100 -10.11 -25.46 -38.11
C ASN A 100 -8.57 -25.56 -37.97
N VAL A 101 -7.94 -24.65 -37.21
CA VAL A 101 -6.50 -24.69 -36.91
C VAL A 101 -6.14 -26.02 -36.24
N PHE A 102 -6.79 -26.37 -35.13
CA PHE A 102 -6.48 -27.62 -34.43
C PHE A 102 -6.90 -28.88 -35.17
N PHE A 103 -7.88 -28.79 -36.07
CA PHE A 103 -8.27 -29.89 -36.96
C PHE A 103 -7.21 -30.22 -38.02
N ARG A 104 -6.56 -29.21 -38.62
CA ARG A 104 -5.62 -29.44 -39.74
C ARG A 104 -4.17 -29.66 -39.30
N THR A 105 -3.79 -29.21 -38.11
CA THR A 105 -2.44 -29.44 -37.52
C THR A 105 -2.30 -30.87 -36.99
N ARG A 106 -1.14 -31.49 -37.20
CA ARG A 106 -0.85 -32.88 -36.82
C ARG A 106 -0.03 -33.01 -35.54
N ASN A 107 0.64 -31.95 -35.07
CA ASN A 107 1.34 -32.02 -33.78
C ASN A 107 0.35 -32.25 -32.65
N ILE A 108 0.50 -33.35 -31.93
CA ILE A 108 -0.44 -33.76 -30.88
C ILE A 108 -0.12 -33.04 -29.57
N ASP A 109 1.14 -33.01 -29.17
CA ASP A 109 1.58 -32.48 -27.88
C ASP A 109 1.91 -30.98 -27.98
N LEU A 110 1.21 -30.17 -27.19
CA LEU A 110 1.39 -28.73 -27.07
C LEU A 110 1.71 -28.39 -25.61
N TYR A 111 2.67 -27.50 -25.40
CA TYR A 111 2.99 -27.03 -24.07
C TYR A 111 1.91 -26.07 -23.56
N GLN A 112 1.45 -25.15 -24.42
CA GLN A 112 0.50 -24.13 -24.02
C GLN A 112 -0.46 -23.73 -25.13
N VAL A 113 -1.71 -23.45 -24.75
CA VAL A 113 -2.72 -22.86 -25.62
C VAL A 113 -3.40 -21.69 -24.90
N ILE A 114 -3.40 -20.51 -25.54
CA ILE A 114 -4.10 -19.31 -25.09
C ILE A 114 -5.17 -18.96 -26.12
N LEU A 115 -6.43 -18.87 -25.68
CA LEU A 115 -7.58 -18.59 -26.55
C LEU A 115 -8.33 -17.35 -26.06
N THR A 116 -8.38 -16.30 -26.88
CA THR A 116 -9.32 -15.19 -26.71
C THR A 116 -10.16 -15.05 -27.97
N ALA A 117 -11.24 -15.82 -28.06
CA ALA A 117 -12.05 -15.86 -29.28
C ALA A 117 -12.87 -14.57 -29.47
N SER A 118 -13.13 -14.21 -30.73
CA SER A 118 -14.00 -13.08 -31.06
C SER A 118 -15.46 -13.39 -30.72
N ALA A 119 -16.21 -12.39 -30.25
CA ALA A 119 -17.63 -12.52 -29.93
C ALA A 119 -18.46 -13.01 -31.14
N SER A 120 -19.47 -13.85 -30.86
CA SER A 120 -20.54 -14.19 -31.79
C SER A 120 -21.44 -12.98 -32.06
N ALA A 121 -22.37 -13.10 -33.03
CA ALA A 121 -23.37 -12.07 -33.30
C ALA A 121 -24.29 -11.77 -32.09
N THR A 122 -24.37 -12.69 -31.12
CA THR A 122 -25.14 -12.54 -29.88
C THR A 122 -24.32 -11.97 -28.72
N GLY A 123 -23.04 -11.61 -28.94
CA GLY A 123 -22.18 -11.02 -27.92
C GLY A 123 -21.57 -12.04 -26.94
N THR A 124 -21.56 -13.33 -27.30
CA THR A 124 -21.05 -14.43 -26.48
C THR A 124 -19.88 -15.15 -27.17
N VAL A 125 -19.04 -15.82 -26.38
CA VAL A 125 -18.01 -16.74 -26.84
C VAL A 125 -18.45 -18.14 -26.43
N ASP A 126 -18.89 -18.94 -27.40
CA ASP A 126 -19.39 -20.29 -27.16
C ASP A 126 -18.37 -21.31 -27.70
N LEU A 127 -17.66 -21.99 -26.80
CA LEU A 127 -16.65 -22.99 -27.15
C LEU A 127 -17.31 -24.36 -27.37
N PRO A 128 -17.21 -24.95 -28.58
CA PRO A 128 -17.88 -26.20 -28.92
C PRO A 128 -17.14 -27.42 -28.38
N ALA A 129 -17.85 -28.55 -28.38
CA ALA A 129 -17.23 -29.87 -28.21
C ALA A 129 -16.08 -30.07 -29.21
N ASP A 130 -15.04 -30.78 -28.78
CA ASP A 130 -13.87 -31.15 -29.60
C ASP A 130 -13.10 -29.96 -30.20
N LEU A 131 -13.11 -28.78 -29.57
CA LEU A 131 -12.41 -27.57 -30.04
C LEU A 131 -10.92 -27.85 -30.31
N LEU A 132 -10.25 -28.57 -29.41
CA LEU A 132 -8.85 -28.94 -29.53
C LEU A 132 -8.63 -30.30 -30.23
N LYS A 133 -9.68 -30.96 -30.73
CA LYS A 133 -9.60 -32.29 -31.35
C LYS A 133 -8.77 -33.26 -30.50
N ASP A 134 -7.75 -33.88 -31.07
CA ASP A 134 -6.90 -34.90 -30.45
C ASP A 134 -5.68 -34.32 -29.71
N LYS A 135 -5.59 -33.00 -29.57
CA LYS A 135 -4.43 -32.32 -28.99
C LYS A 135 -4.31 -32.57 -27.48
N ARG A 136 -3.06 -32.71 -27.03
CA ARG A 136 -2.65 -32.88 -25.64
C ARG A 136 -1.92 -31.64 -25.21
N VAL A 137 -2.57 -30.82 -24.41
CA VAL A 137 -2.10 -29.50 -24.00
C VAL A 137 -1.79 -29.50 -22.51
N GLU A 138 -0.58 -29.10 -22.14
CA GLU A 138 -0.20 -29.04 -20.73
C GLU A 138 -0.82 -27.82 -20.02
N ARG A 139 -0.85 -26.65 -20.65
CA ARG A 139 -1.37 -25.40 -20.08
C ARG A 139 -2.43 -24.77 -20.97
N ILE A 140 -3.62 -24.52 -20.43
CA ILE A 140 -4.73 -23.92 -21.17
C ILE A 140 -5.16 -22.63 -20.49
N TYR A 141 -5.25 -21.55 -21.27
CA TYR A 141 -5.78 -20.26 -20.82
C TYR A 141 -6.87 -19.79 -21.77
N LEU A 142 -8.02 -19.47 -21.21
CA LEU A 142 -9.16 -18.88 -21.91
C LEU A 142 -9.29 -17.45 -21.45
N GLY A 143 -9.45 -16.51 -22.37
CA GLY A 143 -9.67 -15.11 -22.04
C GLY A 143 -10.75 -14.49 -22.89
N CYS A 144 -11.36 -13.42 -22.38
CA CYS A 144 -12.25 -12.58 -23.15
C CYS A 144 -11.59 -11.20 -23.37
N PRO A 145 -11.74 -10.57 -24.55
CA PRO A 145 -11.04 -9.32 -24.88
C PRO A 145 -11.37 -8.19 -23.90
N ALA A 146 -10.33 -7.52 -23.39
CA ALA A 146 -10.46 -6.38 -22.46
C ALA A 146 -11.04 -5.11 -23.10
N ASN A 147 -11.08 -5.06 -24.43
CA ASN A 147 -11.51 -3.88 -25.19
C ASN A 147 -13.03 -3.73 -25.28
N ALA A 148 -13.80 -4.69 -24.78
CA ALA A 148 -15.25 -4.63 -24.74
C ALA A 148 -15.73 -3.73 -23.58
N SER A 149 -16.76 -2.91 -23.81
CA SER A 149 -17.35 -2.05 -22.77
C SER A 149 -17.93 -2.83 -21.59
N THR A 150 -18.21 -4.11 -21.79
CA THR A 150 -18.66 -5.10 -20.80
C THR A 150 -17.96 -6.42 -21.08
N LYS A 151 -17.60 -7.19 -20.04
CA LYS A 151 -16.98 -8.52 -20.21
C LYS A 151 -17.88 -9.42 -21.06
N LEU A 152 -17.30 -10.16 -22.00
CA LEU A 152 -18.07 -11.04 -22.88
C LEU A 152 -18.48 -12.31 -22.15
N GLY A 153 -19.70 -12.77 -22.43
CA GLY A 153 -20.21 -14.05 -21.94
C GLY A 153 -19.40 -15.21 -22.50
N LEU A 154 -18.92 -16.14 -21.66
CA LEU A 154 -18.21 -17.36 -22.05
C LEU A 154 -19.05 -18.59 -21.71
N THR A 155 -19.27 -19.47 -22.68
CA THR A 155 -19.79 -20.82 -22.45
C THR A 155 -18.86 -21.89 -23.00
N ILE A 156 -18.72 -23.00 -22.28
CA ILE A 156 -17.81 -24.10 -22.60
C ILE A 156 -18.60 -25.41 -22.59
N ALA A 157 -18.63 -26.08 -23.75
CA ALA A 157 -19.26 -27.41 -23.84
C ALA A 157 -18.48 -28.45 -23.02
N PRO A 158 -19.15 -29.45 -22.39
CA PRO A 158 -18.48 -30.42 -21.50
C PRO A 158 -17.33 -31.22 -22.13
N SER A 159 -17.35 -31.46 -23.45
CA SER A 159 -16.29 -32.20 -24.15
C SER A 159 -15.32 -31.29 -24.93
N THR A 160 -15.30 -29.98 -24.67
CA THR A 160 -14.40 -29.03 -25.36
C THR A 160 -12.92 -29.44 -25.24
N PHE A 161 -12.52 -29.93 -24.06
CA PHE A 161 -11.13 -30.27 -23.72
C PHE A 161 -10.96 -31.77 -23.39
N GLU A 162 -11.80 -32.63 -23.93
CA GLU A 162 -11.88 -34.04 -23.51
C GLU A 162 -10.56 -34.80 -23.68
N PHE A 163 -9.85 -34.60 -24.80
CA PHE A 163 -8.64 -35.35 -25.13
C PHE A 163 -7.40 -34.91 -24.36
N THR A 164 -7.40 -33.68 -23.83
CA THR A 164 -6.26 -33.09 -23.12
C THR A 164 -6.31 -33.30 -21.61
N ARG A 165 -7.42 -33.82 -21.07
CA ARG A 165 -7.62 -34.03 -19.62
C ARG A 165 -6.54 -34.86 -18.89
N PHE A 166 -5.80 -35.69 -19.64
CA PHE A 166 -4.69 -36.51 -19.10
C PHE A 166 -3.34 -35.80 -19.09
N ASN A 167 -3.24 -34.62 -19.71
CA ASN A 167 -1.99 -33.87 -19.89
C ASN A 167 -2.06 -32.48 -19.27
N THR A 168 -3.25 -31.88 -19.20
CA THR A 168 -3.42 -30.51 -18.72
C THR A 168 -3.15 -30.40 -17.23
N THR A 169 -2.06 -29.73 -16.89
CA THR A 169 -1.63 -29.43 -15.52
C THR A 169 -2.13 -28.07 -15.04
N VAL A 170 -2.40 -27.14 -15.96
CA VAL A 170 -2.90 -25.78 -15.66
C VAL A 170 -4.10 -25.42 -16.53
N PHE A 171 -5.16 -24.89 -15.90
CA PHE A 171 -6.34 -24.37 -16.60
C PHE A 171 -6.70 -22.99 -16.06
N GLY A 172 -6.83 -22.00 -16.94
CA GLY A 172 -7.10 -20.60 -16.59
C GLY A 172 -8.27 -20.01 -17.36
N ILE A 173 -9.08 -19.17 -16.69
CA ILE A 173 -10.11 -18.31 -17.30
C ILE A 173 -9.84 -16.87 -16.88
N LEU A 174 -9.82 -15.93 -17.81
CA LEU A 174 -9.46 -14.53 -17.55
C LEU A 174 -10.44 -13.55 -18.19
N ASN A 175 -10.85 -12.53 -17.44
CA ASN A 175 -11.58 -11.38 -17.95
C ASN A 175 -12.93 -11.70 -18.64
N CYS A 176 -13.61 -12.79 -18.27
CA CYS A 176 -14.86 -13.23 -18.88
C CYS A 176 -16.08 -13.02 -17.97
N ASP A 177 -17.28 -12.99 -18.57
CA ASP A 177 -18.55 -13.12 -17.86
C ASP A 177 -19.04 -14.58 -17.96
N LEU A 178 -19.25 -15.25 -16.82
CA LEU A 178 -19.65 -16.66 -16.77
C LEU A 178 -21.14 -16.85 -16.47
N ALA A 179 -21.97 -15.79 -16.55
CA ALA A 179 -23.42 -15.89 -16.27
C ALA A 179 -24.14 -16.94 -17.13
N GLY A 180 -23.65 -17.21 -18.34
CA GLY A 180 -24.18 -18.23 -19.24
C GLY A 180 -23.66 -19.65 -18.98
N GLN A 181 -22.60 -19.81 -18.19
CA GLN A 181 -22.01 -21.10 -17.85
C GLN A 181 -22.77 -21.70 -16.65
N THR A 182 -23.43 -22.83 -16.86
CA THR A 182 -24.26 -23.45 -15.81
C THR A 182 -23.49 -24.39 -14.89
N ASP A 183 -22.39 -24.97 -15.37
CA ASP A 183 -21.58 -25.92 -14.60
C ASP A 183 -20.11 -25.95 -15.04
N MET A 184 -19.25 -26.70 -14.32
CA MET A 184 -17.84 -26.90 -14.65
C MET A 184 -17.51 -28.31 -15.14
N GLN A 185 -18.47 -29.03 -15.74
CA GLN A 185 -18.25 -30.41 -16.19
C GLN A 185 -17.23 -30.54 -17.33
N TYR A 186 -16.85 -29.43 -17.98
CA TYR A 186 -15.74 -29.40 -18.94
C TYR A 186 -14.37 -29.72 -18.32
N LEU A 187 -14.26 -29.74 -16.99
CA LEU A 187 -13.06 -30.17 -16.24
C LEU A 187 -13.16 -31.60 -15.70
N LYS A 188 -14.17 -32.37 -16.09
CA LYS A 188 -14.34 -33.74 -15.60
C LYS A 188 -13.20 -34.65 -16.05
N ASP A 189 -12.70 -35.48 -15.14
CA ASP A 189 -11.64 -36.47 -15.37
C ASP A 189 -10.24 -35.88 -15.67
N PHE A 190 -10.01 -34.62 -15.30
CA PHE A 190 -8.71 -33.96 -15.36
C PHE A 190 -7.76 -34.43 -14.24
N SER A 191 -7.32 -35.67 -14.35
CA SER A 191 -6.59 -36.40 -13.30
C SER A 191 -5.24 -35.80 -12.90
N VAL A 192 -4.61 -35.00 -13.77
CA VAL A 192 -3.28 -34.39 -13.55
C VAL A 192 -3.33 -32.86 -13.37
N LEU A 193 -4.53 -32.26 -13.42
CA LEU A 193 -4.71 -30.81 -13.25
C LEU A 193 -4.29 -30.40 -11.84
N ASN A 194 -3.22 -29.64 -11.75
CA ASN A 194 -2.65 -29.21 -10.48
C ASN A 194 -2.98 -27.75 -10.15
N THR A 195 -3.30 -26.93 -11.15
CA THR A 195 -3.61 -25.51 -10.98
C THR A 195 -4.87 -25.12 -11.75
N LEU A 196 -5.86 -24.59 -11.03
CA LEU A 196 -7.05 -23.97 -11.60
C LEU A 196 -7.06 -22.48 -11.26
N ARG A 197 -7.27 -21.63 -12.26
CA ARG A 197 -7.22 -20.17 -12.12
C ARG A 197 -8.41 -19.48 -12.79
N ILE A 198 -9.04 -18.55 -12.10
CA ILE A 198 -10.10 -17.68 -12.61
C ILE A 198 -9.80 -16.26 -12.17
N ASP A 199 -9.49 -15.37 -13.11
CA ASP A 199 -9.09 -13.99 -12.83
C ASP A 199 -10.02 -12.98 -13.48
N ASP A 200 -10.26 -11.88 -12.78
CA ASP A 200 -10.95 -10.69 -13.27
C ASP A 200 -12.27 -11.06 -13.98
N SER A 201 -13.05 -12.01 -13.47
CA SER A 201 -14.21 -12.57 -14.17
C SER A 201 -15.52 -12.37 -13.39
N ASN A 202 -16.63 -12.17 -14.09
CA ASN A 202 -17.93 -11.91 -13.47
C ASN A 202 -18.79 -13.18 -13.44
N ASN A 203 -19.73 -13.25 -12.50
CA ASN A 203 -20.79 -14.28 -12.41
C ASN A 203 -20.23 -15.71 -12.43
N ILE A 204 -19.31 -16.01 -11.51
CA ILE A 204 -18.61 -17.30 -11.47
C ILE A 204 -19.34 -18.38 -10.63
N GLU A 205 -20.66 -18.28 -10.45
CA GLU A 205 -21.44 -19.16 -9.59
C GLU A 205 -21.33 -20.64 -9.96
N ALA A 206 -21.03 -20.94 -11.24
CA ALA A 206 -20.78 -22.29 -11.76
C ALA A 206 -19.69 -23.04 -10.99
N ILE A 207 -18.78 -22.35 -10.29
CA ILE A 207 -17.73 -22.97 -9.46
C ILE A 207 -18.28 -23.92 -8.39
N ALA A 208 -19.53 -23.73 -7.97
CA ALA A 208 -20.25 -24.66 -7.09
C ALA A 208 -20.29 -26.11 -7.60
N THR A 209 -20.18 -26.30 -8.91
CA THR A 209 -20.38 -27.57 -9.61
C THR A 209 -19.07 -28.24 -10.05
N LEU A 210 -17.92 -27.75 -9.57
CA LEU A 210 -16.60 -28.27 -9.91
C LEU A 210 -16.57 -29.80 -9.70
N PRO A 211 -16.14 -30.62 -10.69
CA PRO A 211 -16.16 -32.07 -10.61
C PRO A 211 -14.99 -32.61 -9.77
N THR A 212 -14.91 -32.18 -8.51
CA THR A 212 -13.80 -32.40 -7.58
C THR A 212 -13.37 -33.86 -7.37
N PRO A 213 -14.24 -34.89 -7.37
CA PRO A 213 -13.79 -36.28 -7.23
C PRO A 213 -12.85 -36.73 -8.36
N THR A 214 -12.89 -36.03 -9.49
CA THR A 214 -12.11 -36.32 -10.70
C THR A 214 -10.87 -35.44 -10.85
N LEU A 215 -10.59 -34.58 -9.86
CA LEU A 215 -9.45 -33.65 -9.82
C LEU A 215 -8.45 -33.97 -8.68
N PRO A 216 -7.94 -35.21 -8.56
CA PRO A 216 -7.12 -35.63 -7.42
C PRO A 216 -5.75 -34.93 -7.33
N ALA A 217 -5.23 -34.40 -8.44
CA ALA A 217 -3.94 -33.72 -8.48
C ALA A 217 -4.00 -32.22 -8.14
N LEU A 218 -5.20 -31.67 -7.91
CA LEU A 218 -5.37 -30.23 -7.71
C LEU A 218 -4.65 -29.77 -6.44
N LYS A 219 -3.75 -28.80 -6.61
CA LYS A 219 -2.88 -28.23 -5.57
C LYS A 219 -3.04 -26.72 -5.43
N ARG A 220 -3.41 -26.01 -6.50
CA ARG A 220 -3.52 -24.55 -6.49
C ARG A 220 -4.87 -24.13 -7.05
N LEU A 221 -5.59 -23.33 -6.28
CA LEU A 221 -6.83 -22.71 -6.72
C LEU A 221 -6.71 -21.20 -6.55
N TYR A 222 -6.81 -20.50 -7.67
CA TYR A 222 -6.75 -19.04 -7.72
C TYR A 222 -8.09 -18.52 -8.25
N VAL A 223 -8.80 -17.73 -7.47
CA VAL A 223 -10.01 -17.00 -7.88
C VAL A 223 -9.79 -15.55 -7.48
N VAL A 224 -9.56 -14.67 -8.43
CA VAL A 224 -8.98 -13.34 -8.14
C VAL A 224 -9.77 -12.25 -8.85
N ASN A 225 -10.19 -11.20 -8.12
CA ASN A 225 -10.93 -10.06 -8.64
C ASN A 225 -12.22 -10.47 -9.39
N CYS A 226 -12.93 -11.48 -8.88
CA CYS A 226 -14.14 -12.02 -9.50
C CYS A 226 -15.43 -11.60 -8.78
N THR A 227 -16.58 -11.75 -9.43
CA THR A 227 -17.90 -11.57 -8.80
C THR A 227 -18.74 -12.85 -8.84
N GLY A 228 -19.63 -13.04 -7.88
CA GLY A 228 -20.55 -14.18 -7.80
C GLY A 228 -20.09 -15.28 -6.83
N LEU A 229 -18.83 -15.26 -6.38
CA LEU A 229 -18.31 -16.24 -5.42
C LEU A 229 -18.98 -16.10 -4.04
N GLU A 230 -19.38 -14.89 -3.66
CA GLU A 230 -20.00 -14.55 -2.38
C GLU A 230 -21.36 -15.22 -2.15
N ASN A 231 -22.01 -15.72 -3.22
CA ASN A 231 -23.33 -16.35 -3.18
C ASN A 231 -23.30 -17.88 -3.34
N VAL A 232 -22.10 -18.47 -3.44
CA VAL A 232 -21.90 -19.87 -3.80
C VAL A 232 -21.81 -20.77 -2.55
N VAL A 233 -22.41 -21.95 -2.64
CA VAL A 233 -22.05 -23.08 -1.77
C VAL A 233 -20.76 -23.68 -2.32
N PHE A 234 -19.64 -23.43 -1.65
CA PHE A 234 -18.34 -23.85 -2.14
C PHE A 234 -18.22 -25.38 -2.21
N PRO A 235 -17.65 -25.96 -3.29
CA PRO A 235 -17.62 -27.40 -3.47
C PRO A 235 -16.71 -28.11 -2.45
N ASP A 236 -17.05 -29.35 -2.08
CA ASP A 236 -16.11 -30.23 -1.36
C ASP A 236 -14.96 -30.60 -2.29
N LEU A 237 -13.76 -30.22 -1.92
CA LEU A 237 -12.56 -30.42 -2.74
C LEU A 237 -11.99 -31.83 -2.68
N THR A 238 -12.60 -32.77 -1.96
CA THR A 238 -12.09 -34.16 -1.86
C THR A 238 -12.05 -34.84 -3.24
N PRO A 239 -10.94 -35.53 -3.62
CA PRO A 239 -9.76 -35.87 -2.82
C PRO A 239 -8.56 -34.92 -2.97
N ALA A 240 -8.76 -33.73 -3.55
CA ALA A 240 -7.68 -32.75 -3.75
C ALA A 240 -6.98 -32.36 -2.45
N ARG A 241 -5.69 -32.07 -2.58
CA ARG A 241 -4.80 -31.66 -1.49
C ARG A 241 -4.23 -30.31 -1.81
N LEU A 242 -5.07 -29.27 -1.72
CA LEU A 242 -4.66 -27.92 -2.01
C LEU A 242 -3.48 -27.53 -1.12
N VAL A 243 -2.50 -26.90 -1.76
CA VAL A 243 -1.32 -26.26 -1.17
C VAL A 243 -1.54 -24.76 -1.11
N ARG A 244 -2.16 -24.16 -2.14
CA ARG A 244 -2.44 -22.72 -2.25
C ARG A 244 -3.91 -22.45 -2.55
N LEU A 245 -4.48 -21.49 -1.83
CA LEU A 245 -5.82 -20.95 -2.07
C LEU A 245 -5.77 -19.42 -2.04
N HIS A 246 -6.08 -18.80 -3.17
CA HIS A 246 -6.03 -17.34 -3.34
C HIS A 246 -7.39 -16.86 -3.77
N LEU A 247 -7.96 -15.95 -3.00
CA LEU A 247 -9.34 -15.50 -3.13
C LEU A 247 -9.46 -13.97 -3.13
N GLN A 248 -8.38 -13.23 -3.40
CA GLN A 248 -8.37 -11.77 -3.28
C GLN A 248 -9.28 -11.05 -4.30
N GLY A 249 -9.89 -9.94 -3.88
CA GLY A 249 -10.75 -9.07 -4.69
C GLY A 249 -12.13 -9.63 -5.04
N ASN A 250 -12.66 -10.61 -4.30
CA ASN A 250 -13.93 -11.29 -4.63
C ASN A 250 -15.17 -10.76 -3.90
N GLY A 251 -15.04 -9.69 -3.11
CA GLY A 251 -16.13 -9.10 -2.33
C GLY A 251 -16.67 -10.01 -1.20
N LEU A 252 -15.87 -10.96 -0.71
CA LEU A 252 -16.31 -11.98 0.24
C LEU A 252 -16.59 -11.42 1.65
N THR A 253 -17.84 -11.53 2.09
CA THR A 253 -18.21 -11.25 3.48
C THR A 253 -17.70 -12.32 4.46
N ASP A 254 -17.73 -12.05 5.76
CA ASP A 254 -17.39 -13.03 6.81
C ASP A 254 -18.11 -14.39 6.62
N ALA A 255 -19.38 -14.35 6.20
CA ALA A 255 -20.18 -15.56 5.98
C ALA A 255 -19.71 -16.35 4.75
N GLY A 256 -19.38 -15.66 3.66
CA GLY A 256 -18.85 -16.27 2.44
C GLY A 256 -17.50 -16.93 2.69
N VAL A 257 -16.58 -16.24 3.35
CA VAL A 257 -15.27 -16.81 3.72
C VAL A 257 -15.44 -18.03 4.63
N ASN A 258 -16.33 -17.96 5.62
CA ASN A 258 -16.59 -19.10 6.50
C ASN A 258 -17.17 -20.30 5.73
N ASN A 259 -18.08 -20.08 4.76
CA ASN A 259 -18.60 -21.15 3.91
C ASN A 259 -17.46 -21.88 3.17
N ILE A 260 -16.58 -21.12 2.54
CA ILE A 260 -15.43 -21.65 1.79
C ILE A 260 -14.49 -22.41 2.72
N LEU A 261 -14.08 -21.82 3.84
CA LEU A 261 -13.11 -22.44 4.74
C LEU A 261 -13.65 -23.71 5.41
N VAL A 262 -14.96 -23.80 5.69
CA VAL A 262 -15.59 -25.04 6.19
C VAL A 262 -15.51 -26.15 5.14
N ALA A 263 -15.79 -25.85 3.87
CA ALA A 263 -15.68 -26.82 2.78
C ALA A 263 -14.22 -27.30 2.62
N VAL A 264 -13.25 -26.37 2.62
CA VAL A 264 -11.82 -26.70 2.49
C VAL A 264 -11.34 -27.51 3.71
N ALA A 265 -11.75 -27.15 4.92
CA ALA A 265 -11.37 -27.83 6.17
C ALA A 265 -12.03 -29.23 6.31
N SER A 266 -13.15 -29.47 5.63
CA SER A 266 -13.80 -30.78 5.59
C SER A 266 -13.19 -31.71 4.54
N SER A 267 -12.37 -31.17 3.63
CA SER A 267 -11.71 -31.91 2.56
C SER A 267 -10.32 -32.44 2.95
N SER A 268 -9.69 -33.19 2.04
CA SER A 268 -8.29 -33.60 2.17
C SER A 268 -7.29 -32.42 2.25
N SER A 269 -7.72 -31.21 1.86
CA SER A 269 -6.91 -29.99 1.87
C SER A 269 -6.57 -29.50 3.29
N VAL A 270 -7.35 -29.86 4.31
CA VAL A 270 -7.12 -29.47 5.71
C VAL A 270 -5.71 -29.81 6.23
N SER A 271 -5.11 -30.87 5.68
CA SER A 271 -3.78 -31.36 6.06
C SER A 271 -2.66 -31.01 5.08
N SER A 272 -2.96 -30.23 4.04
CA SER A 272 -2.02 -29.91 2.96
C SER A 272 -1.88 -28.43 2.64
N LEU A 273 -2.89 -27.61 2.97
CA LEU A 273 -2.90 -26.18 2.69
C LEU A 273 -1.76 -25.46 3.41
N GLN A 274 -0.98 -24.69 2.66
CA GLN A 274 0.22 -23.97 3.11
C GLN A 274 0.06 -22.45 2.98
N GLU A 275 -0.70 -22.00 1.98
CA GLU A 275 -0.90 -20.59 1.65
C GLU A 275 -2.38 -20.25 1.45
N LEU A 276 -2.83 -19.19 2.11
CA LEU A 276 -4.20 -18.68 2.05
C LEU A 276 -4.19 -17.15 1.94
N ILE A 277 -4.68 -16.63 0.81
CA ILE A 277 -4.77 -15.19 0.52
C ILE A 277 -6.24 -14.77 0.43
N LEU A 278 -6.63 -13.79 1.23
CA LEU A 278 -7.95 -13.19 1.37
C LEU A 278 -7.85 -11.65 1.39
N SER A 279 -6.80 -11.09 0.79
CA SER A 279 -6.53 -9.65 0.78
C SER A 279 -7.51 -8.88 -0.10
N ASN A 280 -7.68 -7.57 0.13
CA ASN A 280 -8.35 -6.65 -0.78
C ASN A 280 -9.84 -6.99 -1.04
N GLU A 281 -10.54 -7.53 -0.04
CA GLU A 281 -12.00 -7.76 -0.15
C GLU A 281 -12.80 -6.53 0.27
N TYR A 282 -12.24 -5.64 1.12
CA TYR A 282 -12.90 -4.47 1.74
C TYR A 282 -14.22 -4.76 2.50
N THR A 283 -14.66 -6.01 2.57
CA THR A 283 -15.95 -6.43 3.14
C THR A 283 -15.78 -7.35 4.37
N MET A 284 -14.63 -8.00 4.54
CA MET A 284 -14.36 -8.81 5.73
C MET A 284 -14.17 -7.93 6.96
N THR A 285 -14.85 -8.30 8.04
CA THR A 285 -14.78 -7.59 9.33
C THR A 285 -14.16 -8.42 10.45
N LYS A 286 -13.94 -9.70 10.20
CA LYS A 286 -13.34 -10.64 11.16
C LYS A 286 -12.27 -11.49 10.49
N ILE A 287 -11.25 -11.83 11.26
CA ILE A 287 -10.26 -12.82 10.83
C ILE A 287 -10.84 -14.23 11.03
N PRO A 288 -10.88 -15.06 9.99
CA PRO A 288 -11.29 -16.46 10.09
C PRO A 288 -10.37 -17.30 10.99
N ARG A 289 -10.95 -18.32 11.63
CA ARG A 289 -10.17 -19.30 12.39
C ARG A 289 -9.45 -20.26 11.44
N ILE A 290 -8.14 -20.35 11.58
CA ILE A 290 -7.27 -21.13 10.68
C ILE A 290 -6.64 -22.37 11.35
N ALA A 291 -6.93 -22.61 12.63
CA ALA A 291 -6.29 -23.67 13.43
C ALA A 291 -6.52 -25.11 12.92
N SER A 292 -7.49 -25.34 12.05
CA SER A 292 -7.70 -26.64 11.40
C SER A 292 -6.62 -26.96 10.36
N PHE A 293 -6.00 -25.95 9.74
CA PHE A 293 -5.06 -26.14 8.64
C PHE A 293 -3.66 -26.47 9.15
N SER A 294 -3.31 -27.76 9.17
CA SER A 294 -2.13 -28.24 9.88
C SER A 294 -0.78 -27.88 9.25
N LYS A 295 -0.77 -27.43 7.98
CA LYS A 295 0.43 -27.03 7.24
C LYS A 295 0.47 -25.55 6.86
N LEU A 296 -0.53 -24.76 7.27
CA LEU A 296 -0.62 -23.36 6.88
C LEU A 296 0.53 -22.57 7.51
N GLY A 297 1.22 -21.77 6.70
CA GLY A 297 2.31 -20.91 7.14
C GLY A 297 2.36 -19.56 6.42
N TRP A 298 1.55 -19.35 5.38
CA TRP A 298 1.42 -18.09 4.67
C TRP A 298 -0.04 -17.65 4.68
N TYR A 299 -0.29 -16.45 5.22
CA TYR A 299 -1.64 -15.96 5.43
C TYR A 299 -1.73 -14.45 5.21
N ASP A 300 -2.64 -14.01 4.36
CA ASP A 300 -2.80 -12.59 4.00
C ASP A 300 -4.28 -12.20 4.04
N VAL A 301 -4.61 -11.21 4.86
CA VAL A 301 -5.93 -10.58 4.94
C VAL A 301 -5.81 -9.05 4.84
N SER A 302 -4.73 -8.53 4.26
CA SER A 302 -4.48 -7.10 4.10
C SER A 302 -5.58 -6.39 3.31
N PHE A 303 -5.73 -5.06 3.47
CA PHE A 303 -6.72 -4.24 2.76
C PHE A 303 -8.18 -4.71 2.95
N ASN A 304 -8.53 -5.10 4.19
CA ASN A 304 -9.89 -5.44 4.63
C ASN A 304 -10.40 -4.42 5.67
N ALA A 305 -11.56 -4.66 6.29
CA ALA A 305 -12.17 -3.76 7.27
C ALA A 305 -12.28 -4.43 8.65
N ILE A 306 -11.15 -4.88 9.20
CA ILE A 306 -11.05 -5.73 10.39
C ILE A 306 -10.51 -4.91 11.58
N PRO A 307 -11.39 -4.26 12.38
CA PRO A 307 -10.94 -3.34 13.43
C PRO A 307 -10.42 -4.04 14.68
N PHE A 308 -10.67 -5.34 14.86
CA PHE A 308 -10.38 -6.07 16.09
C PHE A 308 -9.99 -7.53 15.85
N MET A 309 -9.04 -8.03 16.65
CA MET A 309 -8.61 -9.43 16.63
C MET A 309 -8.70 -10.06 18.03
N SER A 310 -9.38 -11.21 18.13
CA SER A 310 -9.57 -11.93 19.39
C SER A 310 -8.48 -12.96 19.66
N GLN A 311 -8.42 -13.45 20.89
CA GLN A 311 -7.48 -14.48 21.33
C GLN A 311 -7.62 -15.78 20.50
N SER A 312 -6.51 -16.46 20.24
CA SER A 312 -6.43 -17.71 19.47
C SER A 312 -6.91 -17.64 18.02
N THR A 313 -7.01 -16.44 17.45
CA THR A 313 -7.43 -16.25 16.05
C THR A 313 -6.37 -16.75 15.07
N LEU A 314 -5.10 -16.39 15.30
CA LEU A 314 -3.96 -16.76 14.46
C LEU A 314 -3.16 -17.90 15.11
N LEU A 315 -3.83 -19.03 15.32
CA LEU A 315 -3.22 -20.27 15.79
C LEU A 315 -2.74 -21.11 14.60
N PHE A 316 -1.43 -21.18 14.41
CA PHE A 316 -0.78 -22.00 13.38
C PHE A 316 -0.19 -23.27 13.98
N ASN A 317 -0.42 -24.40 13.31
CA ASN A 317 0.16 -25.71 13.67
C ASN A 317 1.46 -26.03 12.93
N ALA A 318 1.83 -25.21 11.95
CA ALA A 318 3.10 -25.28 11.22
C ALA A 318 3.94 -24.02 11.47
N PRO A 319 5.25 -24.06 11.15
CA PRO A 319 6.08 -22.86 11.17
C PRO A 319 5.50 -21.78 10.25
N VAL A 320 5.36 -20.57 10.79
CA VAL A 320 4.81 -19.41 10.09
C VAL A 320 5.92 -18.73 9.30
N ASN A 321 5.60 -18.39 8.05
CA ASN A 321 6.47 -17.64 7.13
C ASN A 321 5.96 -16.21 6.91
N LEU A 322 4.67 -16.03 6.64
CA LEU A 322 4.06 -14.70 6.46
C LEU A 322 2.69 -14.62 7.13
N VAL A 323 2.45 -13.51 7.82
CA VAL A 323 1.12 -13.01 8.20
C VAL A 323 0.99 -11.55 7.78
N ASP A 324 0.17 -11.25 6.78
CA ASP A 324 -0.08 -9.87 6.34
C ASP A 324 -1.45 -9.36 6.80
N LEU A 325 -1.41 -8.30 7.61
CA LEU A 325 -2.51 -7.59 8.24
C LEU A 325 -2.47 -6.10 7.89
N LYS A 326 -1.76 -5.71 6.83
CA LYS A 326 -1.59 -4.31 6.44
C LYS A 326 -2.91 -3.65 6.09
N ASN A 327 -3.09 -2.42 6.56
CA ASN A 327 -4.20 -1.54 6.19
C ASN A 327 -5.57 -2.20 6.33
N ILE A 328 -5.81 -2.89 7.45
CA ILE A 328 -7.11 -3.50 7.76
C ILE A 328 -7.95 -2.65 8.73
N GLY A 329 -7.45 -1.46 9.13
CA GLY A 329 -8.10 -0.60 10.11
C GLY A 329 -8.01 -1.12 11.55
N LEU A 330 -7.04 -1.99 11.86
CA LEU A 330 -6.92 -2.66 13.15
C LEU A 330 -6.68 -1.66 14.30
N THR A 331 -7.55 -1.67 15.31
CA THR A 331 -7.48 -0.77 16.48
C THR A 331 -7.00 -1.49 17.74
N ALA A 332 -7.29 -2.79 17.88
CA ALA A 332 -6.92 -3.56 19.07
C ALA A 332 -6.77 -5.06 18.77
N ILE A 333 -5.87 -5.71 19.54
CA ILE A 333 -5.58 -7.13 19.48
C ILE A 333 -5.64 -7.70 20.92
N GLU A 334 -6.36 -8.81 21.12
CA GLU A 334 -6.36 -9.51 22.41
C GLU A 334 -5.06 -10.28 22.65
N GLY A 335 -4.68 -10.40 23.93
CA GLY A 335 -3.51 -11.18 24.34
C GLY A 335 -3.64 -12.64 23.91
N GLY A 336 -2.56 -13.22 23.36
CA GLY A 336 -2.59 -14.57 22.83
C GLY A 336 -3.34 -14.73 21.50
N ALA A 337 -3.48 -13.67 20.70
CA ALA A 337 -3.99 -13.77 19.32
C ALA A 337 -3.02 -14.54 18.40
N PHE A 338 -1.71 -14.34 18.57
CA PHE A 338 -0.64 -15.03 17.83
C PHE A 338 -0.18 -16.30 18.58
N LEU A 339 -0.59 -17.47 18.10
CA LEU A 339 -0.21 -18.77 18.69
C LEU A 339 0.42 -19.68 17.64
N GLY A 340 1.47 -20.41 18.01
CA GLY A 340 2.22 -21.27 17.10
C GLY A 340 3.71 -20.93 17.05
N ASN A 341 4.38 -21.38 15.99
CA ASN A 341 5.81 -21.15 15.77
C ASN A 341 6.04 -20.01 14.77
N TYR A 342 6.38 -18.84 15.29
CA TYR A 342 6.65 -17.61 14.53
C TYR A 342 8.15 -17.29 14.42
N ALA A 343 9.04 -18.24 14.74
CA ALA A 343 10.48 -17.99 14.83
C ALA A 343 11.09 -17.34 13.57
N ASN A 344 10.60 -17.68 12.38
CA ASN A 344 11.09 -17.16 11.10
C ASN A 344 10.01 -16.36 10.34
N ALA A 345 8.94 -15.96 11.03
CA ALA A 345 7.78 -15.35 10.40
C ALA A 345 8.02 -13.88 10.09
N GLU A 346 7.54 -13.42 8.95
CA GLU A 346 7.27 -12.02 8.72
C GLU A 346 5.82 -11.72 9.10
N VAL A 347 5.63 -10.75 9.98
CA VAL A 347 4.30 -10.31 10.41
C VAL A 347 4.15 -8.84 10.09
N ASN A 348 3.25 -8.52 9.18
CA ASN A 348 3.01 -7.16 8.72
C ASN A 348 1.72 -6.60 9.33
N VAL A 349 1.83 -5.56 10.16
CA VAL A 349 0.69 -4.82 10.71
C VAL A 349 0.72 -3.35 10.30
N GLU A 350 1.38 -3.02 9.19
CA GLU A 350 1.54 -1.66 8.67
C GLU A 350 0.21 -0.93 8.40
N ASN A 351 0.22 0.40 8.51
CA ASN A 351 -0.89 1.31 8.15
C ASN A 351 -2.21 0.94 8.85
N ASN A 352 -2.14 0.55 10.12
CA ASN A 352 -3.31 0.30 10.96
C ASN A 352 -3.51 1.44 11.98
N GLN A 353 -4.43 1.25 12.91
CA GLN A 353 -4.80 2.24 13.93
C GLN A 353 -4.32 1.80 15.33
N LEU A 354 -3.30 0.95 15.41
CA LEU A 354 -2.77 0.48 16.69
C LEU A 354 -2.05 1.61 17.42
N THR A 355 -2.44 1.85 18.66
CA THR A 355 -1.84 2.89 19.51
C THR A 355 -0.81 2.34 20.49
N GLU A 356 -0.71 1.02 20.66
CA GLU A 356 0.25 0.42 21.59
C GLU A 356 0.76 -0.94 21.11
N LEU A 357 2.02 -1.24 21.45
CA LEU A 357 2.64 -2.54 21.19
C LEU A 357 2.64 -3.40 22.47
N ARG A 358 1.55 -4.11 22.74
CA ARG A 358 1.37 -4.80 24.03
C ARG A 358 2.21 -6.07 24.18
N ALA A 359 2.77 -6.27 25.37
CA ALA A 359 3.58 -7.44 25.70
C ALA A 359 2.81 -8.77 25.61
N ASP A 360 1.57 -8.79 26.07
CA ASP A 360 0.72 -9.99 26.05
C ASP A 360 0.29 -10.42 24.63
N VAL A 361 0.45 -9.54 23.63
CA VAL A 361 0.21 -9.81 22.22
C VAL A 361 1.50 -10.26 21.52
N PHE A 362 2.56 -9.46 21.60
CA PHE A 362 3.73 -9.62 20.72
C PHE A 362 4.95 -10.29 21.38
N LYS A 363 5.04 -10.35 22.71
CA LYS A 363 6.26 -10.78 23.41
C LYS A 363 6.66 -12.21 23.09
N SER A 364 5.72 -13.15 23.11
CA SER A 364 5.99 -14.57 22.84
C SER A 364 6.56 -14.77 21.45
N MET A 365 5.95 -14.12 20.45
CA MET A 365 6.37 -14.14 19.06
C MET A 365 7.77 -13.55 18.88
N LEU A 366 8.01 -12.34 19.40
CA LEU A 366 9.31 -11.68 19.30
C LEU A 366 10.42 -12.48 20.00
N GLN A 367 10.12 -13.15 21.11
CA GLN A 367 11.08 -14.03 21.80
C GLN A 367 11.47 -15.24 20.94
N GLN A 368 10.52 -15.84 20.20
CA GLN A 368 10.82 -16.94 19.29
C GLN A 368 11.73 -16.49 18.14
N MET A 369 11.43 -15.31 17.58
CA MET A 369 12.20 -14.71 16.49
C MET A 369 13.63 -14.33 16.95
N ALA A 370 13.77 -13.74 18.15
CA ALA A 370 15.06 -13.38 18.72
C ALA A 370 15.91 -14.58 19.18
N ALA A 371 15.30 -15.75 19.40
CA ALA A 371 16.01 -16.98 19.71
C ALA A 371 16.71 -17.60 18.50
N GLN A 372 16.47 -17.10 17.28
CA GLN A 372 17.13 -17.54 16.07
C GLN A 372 18.54 -16.96 15.93
N PRO A 373 19.43 -17.62 15.15
CA PRO A 373 20.72 -17.02 14.77
C PRO A 373 20.51 -15.62 14.18
N ALA A 374 21.46 -14.71 14.45
CA ALA A 374 21.42 -13.35 13.92
C ALA A 374 21.22 -13.39 12.39
N GLY A 375 20.11 -12.84 11.92
CA GLY A 375 19.77 -12.87 10.49
C GLY A 375 18.96 -14.01 9.95
N SER A 376 18.55 -14.92 10.81
CA SER A 376 17.68 -16.03 10.44
C SER A 376 16.30 -15.93 11.09
N GLY A 377 16.13 -15.04 12.08
CA GLY A 377 14.85 -14.79 12.74
C GLY A 377 13.87 -14.01 11.87
N GLY A 378 12.59 -14.16 12.20
CA GLY A 378 11.50 -13.43 11.58
C GLY A 378 11.51 -11.94 11.89
N GLN A 379 10.56 -11.21 11.33
CA GLN A 379 10.40 -9.77 11.52
C GLN A 379 8.96 -9.37 11.78
N LEU A 380 8.77 -8.26 12.51
CA LEU A 380 7.48 -7.62 12.72
C LEU A 380 7.53 -6.21 12.10
N ILE A 381 6.69 -5.94 11.11
CA ILE A 381 6.58 -4.64 10.42
C ILE A 381 5.39 -3.89 11.00
N VAL A 382 5.62 -2.68 11.51
CA VAL A 382 4.59 -1.91 12.25
C VAL A 382 4.41 -0.47 11.79
N THR A 383 5.05 -0.07 10.68
CA THR A 383 5.03 1.30 10.14
C THR A 383 3.61 1.86 9.93
N GLY A 384 3.46 3.18 9.94
CA GLY A 384 2.16 3.82 9.66
C GLY A 384 1.06 3.63 10.72
N ASN A 385 1.39 3.12 11.90
CA ASN A 385 0.48 3.04 13.04
C ASN A 385 0.70 4.21 14.03
N PRO A 386 -0.36 4.70 14.70
CA PRO A 386 -0.28 5.80 15.68
C PRO A 386 0.24 5.34 17.06
N PHE A 387 1.38 4.65 17.13
CA PHE A 387 1.91 4.11 18.40
C PHE A 387 2.31 5.21 19.39
N ASP A 388 1.86 5.05 20.63
CA ASP A 388 2.40 5.75 21.78
C ASP A 388 3.80 5.23 22.14
N CYS A 389 4.79 6.12 22.07
CA CYS A 389 6.16 5.88 22.53
C CYS A 389 6.32 5.98 24.06
N GLY A 390 5.33 5.48 24.82
CA GLY A 390 5.22 5.60 26.28
C GLY A 390 5.49 4.32 27.07
N CYS A 391 4.79 4.15 28.20
CA CYS A 391 4.90 2.95 29.05
C CYS A 391 4.56 1.62 28.34
N PRO A 392 3.60 1.55 27.39
CA PRO A 392 3.31 0.34 26.64
C PRO A 392 4.50 -0.19 25.82
N LEU A 393 5.46 0.66 25.48
CA LEU A 393 6.69 0.25 24.77
C LEU A 393 7.86 -0.04 25.72
N ALA A 394 7.72 0.29 27.00
CA ALA A 394 8.81 0.16 27.99
C ALA A 394 9.23 -1.28 28.21
N TRP A 395 8.32 -2.26 28.16
CA TRP A 395 8.69 -3.67 28.28
C TRP A 395 9.65 -4.09 27.16
N LEU A 396 9.51 -3.51 25.96
CA LEU A 396 10.34 -3.83 24.82
C LEU A 396 11.68 -3.08 24.87
N ILE A 397 11.66 -1.76 25.08
CA ILE A 397 12.86 -0.90 25.01
C ILE A 397 13.70 -0.92 26.30
N ARG A 398 13.10 -1.22 27.47
CA ARG A 398 13.81 -1.30 28.75
C ARG A 398 14.13 -2.73 29.15
N ASP A 399 13.10 -3.56 29.16
CA ASP A 399 13.16 -4.87 29.81
C ASP A 399 13.57 -5.99 28.85
N ASN A 400 13.47 -5.76 27.53
CA ASN A 400 13.71 -6.76 26.49
C ASN A 400 14.43 -6.18 25.26
N GLN A 401 15.49 -5.40 25.47
CA GLN A 401 16.23 -4.69 24.40
C GLN A 401 16.68 -5.57 23.22
N ALA A 402 16.97 -6.85 23.47
CA ALA A 402 17.35 -7.81 22.42
C ALA A 402 16.22 -8.07 21.40
N LEU A 403 14.96 -7.86 21.79
CA LEU A 403 13.79 -8.06 20.92
C LEU A 403 13.54 -6.88 19.96
N VAL A 404 14.19 -5.73 20.18
CA VAL A 404 14.01 -4.52 19.36
C VAL A 404 14.55 -4.73 17.94
N LEU A 405 15.67 -5.44 17.79
CA LEU A 405 16.32 -5.71 16.50
C LEU A 405 15.48 -6.60 15.57
N VAL A 406 14.59 -7.39 16.15
CA VAL A 406 13.72 -8.35 15.48
C VAL A 406 12.37 -7.71 15.10
N ALA A 407 11.99 -6.64 15.79
CA ALA A 407 10.74 -5.93 15.57
C ALA A 407 10.79 -4.88 14.44
N GLY A 408 11.72 -4.99 13.48
CA GLY A 408 11.72 -4.23 12.23
C GLY A 408 11.42 -2.72 12.38
N PHE A 409 12.00 -2.05 13.38
CA PHE A 409 11.67 -0.65 13.68
C PHE A 409 12.18 0.32 12.62
N LEU A 410 11.33 0.67 11.64
CA LEU A 410 11.34 1.97 11.00
C LEU A 410 10.36 2.87 11.76
N LEU A 411 10.85 3.50 12.84
CA LEU A 411 10.09 4.48 13.59
C LEU A 411 10.10 5.82 12.83
N THR A 412 9.28 5.96 11.79
CA THR A 412 8.89 7.30 11.31
C THR A 412 7.99 7.91 12.39
N ALA A 413 8.50 8.94 13.05
CA ALA A 413 7.86 9.55 14.22
C ALA A 413 6.50 10.18 13.86
N VAL A 414 5.42 9.47 14.17
CA VAL A 414 4.07 10.02 14.34
C VAL A 414 3.75 10.00 15.83
N LEU A 415 3.75 11.19 16.44
CA LEU A 415 3.07 11.59 17.67
C LEU A 415 2.99 10.55 18.81
N ALA A 416 3.93 10.60 19.75
CA ALA A 416 3.76 9.99 21.06
C ALA A 416 2.56 10.61 21.81
N LYS A 417 1.43 9.90 21.90
CA LYS A 417 0.33 10.17 22.84
C LYS A 417 0.65 9.47 24.16
N PRO A 418 0.97 10.13 25.28
CA PRO A 418 1.41 9.44 26.50
C PRO A 418 0.44 8.36 27.03
N PRO A 419 0.94 7.42 27.85
CA PRO A 419 0.30 6.14 28.07
C PRO A 419 -0.91 6.20 29.02
N VAL A 420 -2.04 5.62 28.60
CA VAL A 420 -3.11 5.22 29.51
C VAL A 420 -2.68 3.95 30.24
N ARG A 421 -2.27 4.08 31.51
CA ARG A 421 -2.13 2.90 32.41
C ARG A 421 -3.48 2.56 33.02
N THR A 422 -4.05 1.42 32.63
CA THR A 422 -5.08 0.76 33.44
C THR A 422 -4.40 -0.01 34.57
N GLY A 423 -4.68 0.41 35.81
CA GLY A 423 -4.60 -0.44 36.99
C GLY A 423 -3.29 -0.44 37.77
N LEU A 424 -2.92 0.67 38.40
CA LEU A 424 -2.30 0.66 39.74
C LEU A 424 -2.44 2.08 40.32
N HIS A 425 -3.43 2.27 41.21
CA HIS A 425 -3.81 3.52 41.89
C HIS A 425 -3.65 4.82 41.07
N ARG A 426 -4.74 5.33 40.48
CA ARG A 426 -4.81 6.71 39.97
C ARG A 426 -4.27 7.64 41.06
N ALA A 427 -3.16 8.31 40.75
CA ALA A 427 -2.74 9.44 41.57
C ALA A 427 -3.89 10.45 41.52
N VAL A 428 -4.42 10.78 42.70
CA VAL A 428 -5.57 11.68 42.81
C VAL A 428 -5.10 13.05 42.32
N CYS A 429 -5.90 13.68 41.45
CA CYS A 429 -5.64 15.04 41.03
C CYS A 429 -5.43 15.93 42.27
N PRO A 430 -4.40 16.78 42.27
CA PRO A 430 -4.03 17.56 43.43
C PRO A 430 -5.15 18.49 43.89
N GLU A 431 -6.05 18.85 42.97
CA GLU A 431 -7.17 19.77 43.16
C GLU A 431 -8.35 19.34 42.28
N SER A 432 -9.54 19.93 42.51
CA SER A 432 -10.74 19.65 41.71
C SER A 432 -10.82 20.53 40.47
N TYR A 433 -10.72 19.90 39.30
CA TYR A 433 -10.82 20.54 37.98
C TYR A 433 -12.24 20.50 37.38
N SER A 434 -13.23 19.91 38.07
CA SER A 434 -14.61 19.78 37.57
C SER A 434 -15.23 21.13 37.16
N PRO A 435 -15.88 21.28 35.99
CA PRO A 435 -16.37 20.22 35.10
C PRO A 435 -15.31 19.64 34.14
N CYS A 436 -14.09 20.18 34.13
CA CYS A 436 -12.99 19.57 33.39
C CYS A 436 -12.49 18.29 34.08
N ALA A 437 -12.02 17.34 33.27
CA ALA A 437 -11.31 16.17 33.74
C ALA A 437 -9.83 16.52 33.97
N CYS A 438 -9.22 15.86 34.95
CA CYS A 438 -7.79 15.93 35.20
C CYS A 438 -7.23 14.50 35.28
N ASP A 439 -6.01 14.33 34.78
CA ASP A 439 -5.18 13.16 34.99
C ASP A 439 -3.77 13.59 35.41
N LEU A 440 -3.19 12.90 36.38
CA LEU A 440 -1.81 13.15 36.82
C LEU A 440 -0.92 12.03 36.29
N THR A 441 -0.21 12.31 35.20
CA THR A 441 0.62 11.33 34.49
C THR A 441 2.08 11.44 34.93
N ALA A 442 2.93 10.53 34.44
CA ALA A 442 4.37 10.61 34.65
C ALA A 442 5.01 11.88 34.05
N ASN A 443 4.32 12.54 33.12
CA ASN A 443 4.79 13.76 32.47
C ASN A 443 4.33 15.05 33.18
N GLY A 444 3.28 14.95 34.00
CA GLY A 444 2.72 16.04 34.78
C GLY A 444 1.20 16.06 34.74
N LEU A 445 0.64 17.22 35.05
CA LEU A 445 -0.79 17.44 35.15
C LEU A 445 -1.42 17.64 33.77
N GLU A 446 -2.37 16.79 33.40
CA GLU A 446 -3.09 16.84 32.12
C GLU A 446 -4.56 17.20 32.37
N ILE A 447 -5.06 18.23 31.69
CA ILE A 447 -6.42 18.76 31.91
C ILE A 447 -7.19 18.71 30.61
N THR A 448 -8.38 18.12 30.64
CA THR A 448 -9.28 18.02 29.49
C THR A 448 -10.64 18.59 29.84
N CYS A 449 -10.99 19.68 29.18
CA CYS A 449 -12.26 20.37 29.31
C CYS A 449 -13.13 20.00 28.10
N THR A 450 -14.14 19.15 28.29
CA THR A 450 -15.04 18.69 27.22
C THR A 450 -16.47 19.11 27.50
N ASP A 451 -17.12 19.68 26.48
CA ASP A 451 -18.52 20.13 26.54
C ASP A 451 -18.80 21.19 27.61
N VAL A 452 -17.81 22.04 27.88
CA VAL A 452 -17.88 23.11 28.90
C VAL A 452 -17.88 24.50 28.26
N THR A 453 -18.45 25.49 28.94
CA THR A 453 -18.41 26.89 28.48
C THR A 453 -17.07 27.54 28.82
N VAL A 454 -16.70 28.58 28.08
CA VAL A 454 -15.47 29.35 28.35
C VAL A 454 -15.45 29.91 29.79
N ALA A 455 -16.60 30.35 30.31
CA ALA A 455 -16.69 30.83 31.70
C ALA A 455 -16.37 29.73 32.73
N GLN A 456 -16.76 28.48 32.47
CA GLN A 456 -16.41 27.35 33.32
C GLN A 456 -14.92 27.02 33.25
N ILE A 457 -14.30 27.17 32.08
CA ILE A 457 -12.85 26.98 31.90
C ILE A 457 -12.10 28.00 32.76
N VAL A 458 -12.45 29.29 32.65
CA VAL A 458 -11.84 30.36 33.45
C VAL A 458 -12.02 30.11 34.95
N ASP A 459 -13.23 29.76 35.40
CA ASP A 459 -13.49 29.48 36.82
C ASP A 459 -12.64 28.31 37.36
N VAL A 460 -12.48 27.24 36.58
CA VAL A 460 -11.63 26.09 36.94
C VAL A 460 -10.17 26.51 37.15
N PHE A 461 -9.60 27.29 36.23
CA PHE A 461 -8.20 27.70 36.32
C PHE A 461 -7.97 28.80 37.37
N PHE A 462 -8.97 29.65 37.61
CA PHE A 462 -8.94 30.69 38.63
C PHE A 462 -8.85 30.09 40.04
N ARG A 463 -9.66 29.08 40.33
CA ARG A 463 -9.76 28.51 41.69
C ARG A 463 -8.73 27.41 42.00
N THR A 464 -7.97 26.94 41.01
CA THR A 464 -6.88 25.96 41.18
C THR A 464 -5.53 26.67 41.37
N ARG A 465 -4.62 26.05 42.13
CA ARG A 465 -3.35 26.64 42.56
C ARG A 465 -2.15 26.09 41.79
N ASN A 466 -2.25 24.90 41.21
CA ASN A 466 -1.12 24.31 40.48
C ASN A 466 -0.74 25.12 39.25
N LEU A 467 0.49 25.66 39.27
CA LEU A 467 1.03 26.56 38.24
C LEU A 467 1.40 25.85 36.95
N ASP A 468 1.89 24.62 37.02
CA ASP A 468 2.45 23.90 35.88
C ASP A 468 1.52 22.79 35.40
N ILE A 469 1.11 22.91 34.13
CA ILE A 469 0.25 21.98 33.43
C ILE A 469 1.07 21.36 32.30
N TYR A 470 1.08 20.03 32.21
CA TYR A 470 1.74 19.34 31.12
C TYR A 470 0.96 19.51 29.81
N SER A 471 -0.36 19.27 29.83
CA SER A 471 -1.22 19.49 28.67
C SER A 471 -2.59 20.04 29.07
N VAL A 472 -3.12 20.91 28.23
CA VAL A 472 -4.51 21.39 28.33
C VAL A 472 -5.22 21.17 27.01
N THR A 473 -6.34 20.45 27.05
CA THR A 473 -7.23 20.21 25.92
C THR A 473 -8.55 20.91 26.16
N LEU A 474 -8.92 21.84 25.29
CA LEU A 474 -10.13 22.65 25.41
C LEU A 474 -11.09 22.35 24.25
N LYS A 475 -12.22 21.73 24.58
CA LYS A 475 -13.37 21.50 23.71
C LYS A 475 -14.56 22.32 24.25
N ALA A 476 -14.51 23.62 23.98
CA ALA A 476 -15.53 24.54 24.49
C ALA A 476 -16.83 24.44 23.69
N THR A 477 -17.97 24.62 24.35
CA THR A 477 -19.28 24.76 23.72
C THR A 477 -19.69 26.23 23.65
N SER A 478 -20.46 26.58 22.63
CA SER A 478 -21.02 27.91 22.46
C SER A 478 -22.48 27.85 22.08
N ALA A 479 -23.28 28.77 22.63
CA ALA A 479 -24.66 29.01 22.23
C ALA A 479 -24.78 30.07 21.11
N THR A 480 -23.70 30.82 20.83
CA THR A 480 -23.68 32.01 19.96
C THR A 480 -22.91 31.78 18.66
N ALA A 481 -22.71 30.52 18.26
CA ALA A 481 -21.94 30.11 17.07
C ALA A 481 -20.44 30.51 17.05
N SER A 482 -19.93 31.19 18.09
CA SER A 482 -18.50 31.56 18.26
C SER A 482 -18.00 31.21 19.66
N ILE A 483 -16.76 30.73 19.75
CA ILE A 483 -16.02 30.53 20.99
C ILE A 483 -15.03 31.68 21.11
N ASP A 484 -15.24 32.55 22.09
CA ASP A 484 -14.38 33.71 22.32
C ASP A 484 -13.55 33.48 23.59
N LEU A 485 -12.24 33.26 23.44
CA LEU A 485 -11.33 33.02 24.55
C LEU A 485 -10.86 34.37 25.13
N PRO A 486 -11.15 34.68 26.41
CA PRO A 486 -10.78 35.95 27.04
C PRO A 486 -9.29 36.02 27.35
N ALA A 487 -8.83 37.21 27.73
CA ALA A 487 -7.53 37.41 28.36
C ALA A 487 -7.40 36.52 29.61
N ASP A 488 -6.18 36.03 29.87
CA ASP A 488 -5.86 35.20 31.04
C ASP A 488 -6.77 33.97 31.23
N LEU A 489 -7.07 33.29 30.12
CA LEU A 489 -7.93 32.10 30.07
C LEU A 489 -7.51 31.03 31.08
N LEU A 490 -6.19 30.88 31.28
CA LEU A 490 -5.60 29.91 32.19
C LEU A 490 -5.26 30.49 33.56
N SER A 491 -5.68 31.71 33.92
CA SER A 491 -5.48 32.31 35.26
C SER A 491 -4.06 32.11 35.84
N ASP A 492 -3.08 32.71 35.14
CA ASP A 492 -1.64 32.66 35.43
C ASP A 492 -0.96 31.27 35.30
N LYS A 493 -1.67 30.23 34.85
CA LYS A 493 -1.11 28.87 34.72
C LYS A 493 -0.24 28.72 33.45
N ARG A 494 0.73 27.81 33.52
CA ARG A 494 1.73 27.53 32.47
C ARG A 494 1.49 26.15 31.91
N ALA A 495 1.01 26.05 30.68
CA ALA A 495 0.73 24.81 29.97
C ALA A 495 1.82 24.47 28.95
N LYS A 496 2.43 23.28 29.04
CA LYS A 496 3.45 22.87 28.07
C LYS A 496 2.85 22.54 26.70
N HIS A 497 1.70 21.88 26.64
CA HIS A 497 0.97 21.60 25.40
C HIS A 497 -0.44 22.17 25.46
N ILE A 498 -0.88 22.82 24.39
CA ILE A 498 -2.22 23.40 24.27
C ILE A 498 -2.91 22.85 23.04
N TYR A 499 -4.11 22.31 23.23
CA TYR A 499 -4.96 21.81 22.16
C TYR A 499 -6.33 22.46 22.22
N LEU A 500 -6.71 23.14 21.14
CA LEU A 500 -8.01 23.78 20.98
C LEU A 500 -8.82 23.02 19.95
N TYR A 501 -10.04 22.65 20.32
CA TYR A 501 -10.96 21.89 19.48
C TYR A 501 -12.32 22.57 19.48
N CYS A 502 -12.78 22.95 18.30
CA CYS A 502 -14.20 23.22 18.11
C CYS A 502 -14.95 21.90 17.88
N PRO A 503 -16.23 21.78 18.27
CA PRO A 503 -17.00 20.56 18.07
C PRO A 503 -17.13 20.23 16.57
N ALA A 504 -16.56 19.10 16.13
CA ALA A 504 -16.56 18.69 14.73
C ALA A 504 -17.98 18.39 14.16
N THR A 505 -18.97 18.20 15.04
CA THR A 505 -20.38 18.01 14.66
C THR A 505 -21.12 19.33 14.42
N ALA A 506 -20.52 20.48 14.74
CA ALA A 506 -21.12 21.78 14.47
C ALA A 506 -21.13 22.04 12.96
N SER A 507 -22.33 22.35 12.43
CA SER A 507 -22.52 22.73 11.03
C SER A 507 -23.38 23.99 10.96
N PRO A 508 -22.82 25.15 10.56
CA PRO A 508 -21.42 25.39 10.18
C PRO A 508 -20.44 25.23 11.36
N GLN A 509 -19.13 25.09 11.08
CA GLN A 509 -18.09 25.06 12.12
C GLN A 509 -18.15 26.33 12.97
N LEU A 510 -17.84 26.19 14.27
CA LEU A 510 -17.89 27.33 15.19
C LEU A 510 -16.74 28.30 14.95
N GLY A 511 -17.05 29.59 14.99
CA GLY A 511 -16.05 30.65 15.03
C GLY A 511 -15.15 30.51 16.26
N LEU A 512 -13.86 30.84 16.13
CA LEU A 512 -12.94 30.94 17.25
C LEU A 512 -12.26 32.30 17.23
N THR A 513 -12.34 33.03 18.35
CA THR A 513 -11.50 34.19 18.62
C THR A 513 -10.65 33.98 19.86
N ILE A 514 -9.39 34.42 19.81
CA ILE A 514 -8.41 34.27 20.89
C ILE A 514 -7.88 35.66 21.22
N ASP A 515 -8.13 36.12 22.44
CA ASP A 515 -7.52 37.35 22.94
C ASP A 515 -5.99 37.20 22.98
N ARG A 516 -5.29 38.29 22.63
CA ARG A 516 -3.82 38.32 22.62
C ARG A 516 -3.17 37.92 23.95
N ALA A 517 -3.88 38.06 25.07
CA ALA A 517 -3.41 37.72 26.41
C ALA A 517 -4.02 36.41 26.96
N SER A 518 -4.78 35.64 26.18
CA SER A 518 -5.38 34.37 26.66
C SER A 518 -4.35 33.39 27.22
N PHE A 519 -3.17 33.36 26.61
CA PHE A 519 -2.09 32.41 26.91
C PHE A 519 -0.79 33.11 27.34
N GLU A 520 -0.86 34.35 27.83
CA GLU A 520 0.33 35.17 28.09
C GLU A 520 1.34 34.49 29.04
N PHE A 521 0.84 33.88 30.11
CA PHE A 521 1.69 33.26 31.15
C PHE A 521 2.36 31.97 30.71
N THR A 522 1.87 31.34 29.64
CA THR A 522 2.39 30.06 29.17
C THR A 522 3.47 30.19 28.07
N ARG A 523 3.66 31.39 27.50
CA ARG A 523 4.54 31.63 26.34
C ARG A 523 5.99 31.13 26.50
N PHE A 524 6.48 31.00 27.73
CA PHE A 524 7.83 30.50 28.03
C PHE A 524 7.92 28.98 28.24
N ASN A 525 6.78 28.29 28.27
CA ASN A 525 6.66 26.87 28.58
C ASN A 525 6.01 26.08 27.43
N THR A 526 5.14 26.71 26.63
CA THR A 526 4.39 26.03 25.59
C THR A 526 5.29 25.57 24.44
N THR A 527 5.44 24.27 24.27
CA THR A 527 6.20 23.65 23.17
C THR A 527 5.30 23.16 22.03
N ILE A 528 4.01 22.95 22.28
CA ILE A 528 3.02 22.51 21.27
C ILE A 528 1.76 23.36 21.39
N PHE A 529 1.28 23.87 20.26
CA PHE A 529 0.00 24.58 20.16
C PHE A 529 -0.77 24.08 18.94
N GLU A 530 -2.01 23.63 19.13
CA GLU A 530 -2.82 23.10 18.03
C GLU A 530 -4.26 23.64 18.05
N ILE A 531 -4.81 23.88 16.86
CA ILE A 531 -6.20 24.30 16.63
C ILE A 531 -6.85 23.33 15.66
N HIS A 532 -8.03 22.84 16.01
CA HIS A 532 -8.72 21.77 15.31
C HIS A 532 -10.21 22.10 15.09
N ASN A 533 -10.70 21.87 13.87
CA ASN A 533 -12.14 21.91 13.51
C ASN A 533 -12.84 23.27 13.69
N CYS A 534 -12.11 24.38 13.71
CA CYS A 534 -12.64 25.72 13.99
C CYS A 534 -12.77 26.58 12.73
N ASP A 535 -13.59 27.64 12.79
CA ASP A 535 -13.61 28.71 11.79
C ASP A 535 -12.87 29.97 12.32
N LEU A 536 -11.81 30.39 11.64
CA LEU A 536 -10.98 31.54 12.00
C LEU A 536 -11.36 32.84 11.29
N ILE A 537 -12.53 32.93 10.66
CA ILE A 537 -12.96 34.13 9.91
C ILE A 537 -12.93 35.41 10.76
N ALA A 538 -13.20 35.31 12.07
CA ALA A 538 -13.17 36.42 13.01
C ALA A 538 -11.78 36.65 13.66
N GLN A 539 -10.87 35.67 13.58
CA GLN A 539 -9.52 35.78 14.12
C GLN A 539 -8.61 36.45 13.09
N ILE A 540 -8.55 37.79 13.13
CA ILE A 540 -7.85 38.60 12.13
C ILE A 540 -6.32 38.54 12.23
N ASP A 541 -5.76 38.17 13.39
CA ASP A 541 -4.33 38.03 13.61
C ASP A 541 -3.96 36.92 14.60
N LEU A 542 -2.69 36.49 14.62
CA LEU A 542 -2.16 35.47 15.52
C LEU A 542 -1.24 36.06 16.60
N SER A 543 -1.49 37.31 17.00
CA SER A 543 -0.65 38.02 17.99
C SER A 543 -0.68 37.38 19.38
N PHE A 544 -1.66 36.51 19.68
CA PHE A 544 -1.68 35.69 20.90
C PHE A 544 -0.47 34.74 21.01
N LEU A 545 0.23 34.46 19.91
CA LEU A 545 1.49 33.69 19.90
C LEU A 545 2.73 34.56 20.16
N THR A 546 2.58 35.85 20.41
CA THR A 546 3.73 36.75 20.64
C THR A 546 4.49 36.34 21.89
N GLY A 547 5.79 36.09 21.72
CA GLY A 547 6.68 35.74 22.83
C GLY A 547 6.74 34.25 23.15
N PHE A 548 6.14 33.39 22.31
CA PHE A 548 6.21 31.92 22.41
C PHE A 548 7.58 31.39 22.00
N THR A 549 8.60 31.75 22.76
CA THR A 549 10.02 31.54 22.42
C THR A 549 10.46 30.07 22.40
N VAL A 550 9.70 29.17 23.03
CA VAL A 550 9.99 27.73 23.12
C VAL A 550 9.03 26.85 22.32
N LEU A 551 8.13 27.45 21.53
CA LEU A 551 7.19 26.71 20.69
C LEU A 551 7.95 25.93 19.62
N ASP A 552 7.81 24.60 19.65
CA ASP A 552 8.49 23.66 18.74
C ASP A 552 7.54 23.22 17.62
N LYS A 553 6.24 23.10 17.91
CA LYS A 553 5.20 22.65 16.99
C LYS A 553 3.95 23.52 17.02
N LEU A 554 3.48 23.92 15.83
CA LEU A 554 2.22 24.65 15.62
C LEU A 554 1.37 23.92 14.57
N VAL A 555 0.11 23.63 14.89
CA VAL A 555 -0.82 22.90 14.02
C VAL A 555 -2.16 23.61 13.86
N PHE A 556 -2.65 23.64 12.63
CA PHE A 556 -4.03 23.92 12.27
C PHE A 556 -4.55 22.71 11.48
N ASP A 557 -5.62 22.09 11.96
CA ASP A 557 -6.18 20.87 11.36
C ASP A 557 -7.69 21.03 11.14
N ASN A 558 -8.15 20.67 9.93
CA ASN A 558 -9.56 20.76 9.53
C ASN A 558 -10.21 22.13 9.86
N THR A 559 -9.48 23.22 9.69
CA THR A 559 -9.85 24.57 10.18
C THR A 559 -10.16 25.51 9.00
N LEU A 560 -11.27 26.24 9.07
CA LEU A 560 -11.70 27.17 8.02
C LEU A 560 -11.09 28.56 8.19
N ASN A 561 -10.92 29.26 7.07
CA ASN A 561 -10.53 30.68 7.01
C ASN A 561 -9.21 31.03 7.73
N VAL A 562 -8.17 30.22 7.56
CA VAL A 562 -6.85 30.39 8.23
C VAL A 562 -6.00 31.54 7.68
N GLY A 563 -6.61 32.56 7.07
CA GLY A 563 -5.90 33.68 6.42
C GLY A 563 -4.99 34.48 7.36
N SER A 564 -5.28 34.47 8.66
CA SER A 564 -4.48 35.13 9.69
C SER A 564 -3.08 34.55 9.88
N ILE A 565 -2.76 33.41 9.26
CA ILE A 565 -1.38 32.89 9.17
C ILE A 565 -0.39 33.94 8.65
N ALA A 566 -0.84 34.88 7.81
CA ALA A 566 -0.04 36.03 7.34
C ALA A 566 0.58 36.86 8.48
N THR A 567 0.00 36.80 9.68
CA THR A 567 0.34 37.65 10.83
C THR A 567 1.14 36.92 11.92
N LEU A 568 1.63 35.71 11.66
CA LEU A 568 2.43 34.96 12.63
C LEU A 568 3.58 35.84 13.18
N PRO A 569 3.77 35.92 14.51
CA PRO A 569 4.83 36.73 15.12
C PRO A 569 6.20 36.04 15.02
N ALA A 570 6.68 35.88 13.79
CA ALA A 570 7.84 35.07 13.40
C ALA A 570 9.11 35.37 14.20
N ASN A 571 9.36 36.65 14.52
CA ASN A 571 10.51 37.09 15.31
C ASN A 571 10.55 36.49 16.72
N THR A 572 9.43 36.00 17.24
CA THR A 572 9.34 35.37 18.56
C THR A 572 9.32 33.85 18.51
N LEU A 573 8.93 33.26 17.38
CA LEU A 573 8.80 31.80 17.17
C LEU A 573 10.14 31.15 16.80
N SER A 574 11.22 31.57 17.45
CA SER A 574 12.59 31.22 17.06
C SER A 574 12.95 29.72 17.15
N LEU A 575 12.25 28.95 17.98
CA LEU A 575 12.46 27.51 18.17
C LEU A 575 11.45 26.65 17.41
N LEU A 576 10.58 27.24 16.59
CA LEU A 576 9.58 26.49 15.82
C LEU A 576 10.28 25.59 14.80
N LYS A 577 9.96 24.29 14.84
CA LYS A 577 10.51 23.26 13.95
C LYS A 577 9.44 22.59 13.09
N GLU A 578 8.20 22.54 13.56
CA GLU A 578 7.09 21.95 12.81
C GLU A 578 5.96 22.96 12.67
N LEU A 579 5.55 23.21 11.43
CA LEU A 579 4.33 23.92 11.09
C LEU A 579 3.46 23.01 10.23
N ALA A 580 2.25 22.72 10.70
CA ALA A 580 1.28 21.93 9.97
C ALA A 580 -0.01 22.74 9.80
N ILE A 581 -0.47 22.86 8.56
CA ILE A 581 -1.76 23.44 8.18
C ILE A 581 -2.38 22.38 7.28
N VAL A 582 -3.31 21.60 7.80
CA VAL A 582 -3.82 20.38 7.15
C VAL A 582 -5.33 20.45 7.03
N ASP A 583 -5.84 20.14 5.85
CA ASP A 583 -7.26 20.15 5.52
C ASP A 583 -7.96 21.49 5.86
N CYS A 584 -7.27 22.61 5.66
CA CYS A 584 -7.76 23.95 5.98
C CYS A 584 -8.23 24.75 4.75
N THR A 585 -8.96 25.86 4.97
CA THR A 585 -9.35 26.78 3.88
C THR A 585 -8.81 28.19 4.09
N GLY A 586 -8.67 28.95 2.99
CA GLY A 586 -8.25 30.35 3.03
C GLY A 586 -6.75 30.58 3.01
N LEU A 587 -5.94 29.57 2.69
CA LEU A 587 -4.48 29.69 2.55
C LEU A 587 -4.03 30.10 1.13
N ASP A 588 -4.88 29.90 0.12
CA ASP A 588 -4.58 30.08 -1.31
C ASP A 588 -4.27 31.53 -1.74
N THR A 589 -4.79 32.51 -1.00
CA THR A 589 -4.60 33.95 -1.26
C THR A 589 -3.67 34.65 -0.28
N VAL A 590 -3.08 33.89 0.67
CA VAL A 590 -2.29 34.44 1.77
C VAL A 590 -0.88 34.80 1.31
N VAL A 591 -0.40 35.97 1.73
CA VAL A 591 1.03 36.29 1.72
C VAL A 591 1.68 35.55 2.88
N PHE A 592 2.34 34.44 2.57
CA PHE A 592 2.94 33.59 3.60
C PHE A 592 4.08 34.33 4.32
N PRO A 593 4.10 34.34 5.67
CA PRO A 593 5.06 35.15 6.43
C PRO A 593 6.50 34.64 6.27
N ASP A 594 7.46 35.55 6.37
CA ASP A 594 8.86 35.17 6.59
C ASP A 594 9.01 34.68 8.04
N LEU A 595 9.32 33.40 8.20
CA LEU A 595 9.43 32.75 9.51
C LEU A 595 10.80 32.94 10.17
N THR A 596 11.70 33.75 9.60
CA THR A 596 13.02 34.05 10.19
C THR A 596 12.86 34.63 11.62
N PRO A 597 13.61 34.14 12.63
CA PRO A 597 14.78 33.26 12.54
C PRO A 597 14.51 31.75 12.66
N ALA A 598 13.25 31.31 12.65
CA ALA A 598 12.91 29.90 12.81
C ALA A 598 13.59 29.01 11.76
N GLN A 599 14.01 27.83 12.20
CA GLN A 599 14.62 26.79 11.37
C GLN A 599 13.66 25.61 11.25
N ILE A 600 12.59 25.79 10.48
CA ILE A 600 11.56 24.78 10.27
C ILE A 600 12.22 23.53 9.68
N GLN A 601 11.91 22.38 10.27
CA GLN A 601 12.37 21.06 9.85
C GLN A 601 11.26 20.27 9.17
N ARG A 602 10.00 20.52 9.53
CA ARG A 602 8.82 19.82 9.01
C ARG A 602 7.74 20.83 8.64
N LEU A 603 7.30 20.81 7.39
CA LEU A 603 6.24 21.65 6.88
C LEU A 603 5.17 20.79 6.22
N PHE A 604 3.95 20.82 6.74
CA PHE A 604 2.83 20.04 6.19
C PHE A 604 1.71 20.99 5.76
N LEU A 605 1.36 20.95 4.49
CA LEU A 605 0.38 21.84 3.86
C LEU A 605 -0.68 21.02 3.10
N ASN A 606 -1.05 19.85 3.62
CA ASN A 606 -1.94 18.93 2.92
C ASN A 606 -3.39 19.45 2.89
N GLY A 607 -4.15 19.15 1.84
CA GLY A 607 -5.61 19.37 1.90
C GLY A 607 -6.08 20.81 1.85
N ASN A 608 -5.24 21.76 1.43
CA ASN A 608 -5.53 23.21 1.55
C ASN A 608 -6.02 23.86 0.25
N ALA A 609 -6.39 23.05 -0.75
CA ALA A 609 -6.79 23.51 -2.09
C ALA A 609 -5.78 24.48 -2.75
N LEU A 610 -4.49 24.35 -2.46
CA LEU A 610 -3.47 25.24 -3.01
C LEU A 610 -3.33 25.09 -4.53
N SER A 611 -3.35 26.22 -5.23
CA SER A 611 -2.98 26.31 -6.65
C SER A 611 -1.46 26.35 -6.83
N ASP A 612 -0.98 26.16 -8.07
CA ASP A 612 0.45 26.29 -8.40
C ASP A 612 1.05 27.62 -7.96
N ALA A 613 0.32 28.72 -8.16
CA ALA A 613 0.78 30.06 -7.81
C ALA A 613 0.89 30.24 -6.29
N ALA A 614 -0.10 29.76 -5.53
CA ALA A 614 -0.11 29.82 -4.08
C ALA A 614 1.02 28.98 -3.47
N ALA A 615 1.14 27.71 -3.90
CA ALA A 615 2.20 26.82 -3.46
C ALA A 615 3.59 27.42 -3.76
N ASN A 616 3.81 27.93 -4.98
CA ASN A 616 5.09 28.56 -5.34
C ASN A 616 5.39 29.81 -4.51
N SER A 617 4.38 30.66 -4.23
CA SER A 617 4.54 31.82 -3.35
C SER A 617 5.03 31.41 -1.95
N ILE A 618 4.41 30.39 -1.36
CA ILE A 618 4.81 29.84 -0.05
C ILE A 618 6.25 29.32 -0.10
N LEU A 619 6.61 28.54 -1.13
CA LEU A 619 7.96 28.02 -1.29
C LEU A 619 9.01 29.13 -1.40
N VAL A 620 8.73 30.22 -2.10
CA VAL A 620 9.64 31.36 -2.20
C VAL A 620 9.85 32.01 -0.83
N SER A 621 8.79 32.19 -0.04
CA SER A 621 8.91 32.70 1.33
C SER A 621 9.76 31.79 2.21
N ILE A 622 9.49 30.47 2.22
CA ILE A 622 10.25 29.51 3.03
C ILE A 622 11.70 29.39 2.55
N GLY A 623 11.92 29.33 1.23
CA GLY A 623 13.23 29.22 0.61
C GLY A 623 14.12 30.46 0.77
N SER A 624 13.52 31.61 1.08
CA SER A 624 14.25 32.85 1.40
C SER A 624 14.53 33.02 2.90
N SER A 625 13.94 32.17 3.74
CA SER A 625 14.09 32.21 5.21
C SER A 625 15.25 31.33 5.71
N SER A 626 15.54 31.40 7.00
CA SER A 626 16.45 30.46 7.69
C SER A 626 16.09 28.98 7.47
N SER A 627 14.84 28.68 7.12
CA SER A 627 14.34 27.31 6.95
C SER A 627 14.86 26.59 5.70
N ALA A 628 15.38 27.34 4.71
CA ALA A 628 15.96 26.76 3.49
C ALA A 628 17.08 25.73 3.78
N ASN A 629 17.79 25.89 4.91
CA ASN A 629 18.90 25.02 5.32
C ASN A 629 18.55 24.09 6.50
N SER A 630 17.28 23.96 6.85
CA SER A 630 16.82 23.10 7.94
C SER A 630 15.65 22.20 7.57
N LEU A 631 14.88 22.51 6.52
CA LEU A 631 13.72 21.72 6.12
C LEU A 631 14.14 20.31 5.68
N VAL A 632 13.58 19.28 6.33
CA VAL A 632 13.88 17.86 6.14
C VAL A 632 12.68 17.10 5.56
N ASP A 633 11.46 17.46 5.98
CA ASP A 633 10.21 16.84 5.53
C ASP A 633 9.22 17.89 5.06
N PHE A 634 8.66 17.68 3.87
CA PHE A 634 7.74 18.62 3.25
C PHE A 634 6.60 17.90 2.54
N SER A 635 5.36 18.27 2.86
CA SER A 635 4.17 17.68 2.24
C SER A 635 3.21 18.74 1.71
N LEU A 636 2.77 18.53 0.48
CA LEU A 636 1.77 19.30 -0.28
C LEU A 636 0.68 18.37 -0.83
N ALA A 637 0.47 17.21 -0.22
CA ALA A 637 -0.49 16.22 -0.69
C ALA A 637 -1.93 16.75 -0.68
N SER A 638 -2.80 16.20 -1.52
CA SER A 638 -4.24 16.52 -1.55
C SER A 638 -4.54 18.00 -1.78
N ASN A 639 -3.81 18.67 -2.67
CA ASN A 639 -4.07 20.07 -3.06
C ASN A 639 -4.62 20.14 -4.50
N ALA A 640 -4.69 21.35 -5.07
CA ALA A 640 -5.18 21.60 -6.42
C ALA A 640 -4.04 21.91 -7.41
N MET A 641 -2.88 21.28 -7.22
CA MET A 641 -1.68 21.59 -7.97
C MET A 641 -1.62 20.84 -9.30
N THR A 642 -1.08 21.51 -10.32
CA THR A 642 -0.86 20.95 -11.66
C THR A 642 0.62 20.82 -12.03
N LYS A 643 1.52 21.35 -11.20
CA LYS A 643 2.97 21.26 -11.38
C LYS A 643 3.65 20.94 -10.06
N VAL A 644 4.74 20.19 -10.12
CA VAL A 644 5.64 20.03 -8.98
C VAL A 644 6.41 21.34 -8.74
N PRO A 645 6.36 21.92 -7.53
CA PRO A 645 7.19 23.06 -7.17
C PRO A 645 8.67 22.73 -7.12
N ARG A 646 9.51 23.72 -7.39
CA ARG A 646 10.95 23.55 -7.38
C ARG A 646 11.48 23.51 -5.93
N ILE A 647 12.07 22.40 -5.55
CA ILE A 647 12.56 22.14 -4.17
C ILE A 647 14.07 22.35 -3.98
N ALA A 648 14.79 22.75 -5.02
CA ALA A 648 16.26 22.84 -5.01
C ALA A 648 16.86 23.81 -3.97
N SER A 649 16.05 24.74 -3.43
CA SER A 649 16.44 25.64 -2.36
C SER A 649 16.57 24.96 -0.99
N PHE A 650 16.01 23.75 -0.82
CA PHE A 650 15.96 23.05 0.47
C PHE A 650 17.10 22.04 0.59
N SER A 651 18.25 22.50 1.11
CA SER A 651 19.50 21.72 1.08
C SER A 651 19.47 20.45 1.95
N LYS A 652 18.63 20.42 2.98
CA LYS A 652 18.47 19.28 3.92
C LYS A 652 17.23 18.42 3.67
N LEU A 653 16.47 18.68 2.61
CA LEU A 653 15.23 17.96 2.35
C LEU A 653 15.53 16.51 1.98
N VAL A 654 14.86 15.57 2.65
CA VAL A 654 14.99 14.11 2.41
C VAL A 654 13.66 13.42 2.18
N SER A 655 12.55 14.04 2.60
CA SER A 655 11.18 13.53 2.43
C SER A 655 10.32 14.56 1.72
N TYR A 656 9.66 14.16 0.63
CA TYR A 656 8.78 15.03 -0.13
C TYR A 656 7.53 14.30 -0.61
N ASN A 657 6.35 14.87 -0.35
CA ASN A 657 5.06 14.28 -0.71
C ASN A 657 4.18 15.29 -1.45
N VAL A 658 3.76 14.93 -2.67
CA VAL A 658 2.82 15.70 -3.50
C VAL A 658 1.65 14.85 -3.99
N SER A 659 1.40 13.72 -3.33
CA SER A 659 0.35 12.77 -3.73
C SER A 659 -1.05 13.39 -3.77
N ASN A 660 -1.97 12.76 -4.51
CA ASN A 660 -3.37 13.16 -4.61
C ASN A 660 -3.55 14.63 -5.11
N ASN A 661 -2.69 15.07 -6.03
CA ASN A 661 -2.84 16.31 -6.79
C ASN A 661 -3.25 16.01 -8.26
N ALA A 662 -3.21 17.00 -9.15
CA ALA A 662 -3.51 16.83 -10.58
C ALA A 662 -2.31 17.23 -11.45
N ILE A 663 -1.16 16.57 -11.24
CA ILE A 663 0.14 16.87 -11.85
C ILE A 663 0.41 15.87 -12.99
N PRO A 664 -0.01 16.14 -14.25
CA PRO A 664 0.13 15.19 -15.35
C PRO A 664 1.57 15.06 -15.85
N PHE A 665 2.46 16.01 -15.51
CA PHE A 665 3.79 16.11 -16.09
C PHE A 665 4.84 16.58 -15.09
N ILE A 666 6.00 15.92 -15.07
CA ILE A 666 7.18 16.33 -14.30
C ILE A 666 8.31 16.68 -15.27
N SER A 667 8.75 17.94 -15.23
CA SER A 667 9.81 18.44 -16.11
C SER A 667 11.22 18.06 -15.63
N GLN A 668 12.19 18.19 -16.53
CA GLN A 668 13.60 17.97 -16.25
C GLN A 668 14.05 18.85 -15.07
N SER A 669 14.84 18.28 -14.16
CA SER A 669 15.37 18.98 -12.98
C SER A 669 14.31 19.59 -12.04
N ALA A 670 13.06 19.10 -12.07
CA ALA A 670 12.02 19.55 -11.14
C ALA A 670 12.31 19.10 -9.69
N LEU A 671 12.84 17.87 -9.52
CA LEU A 671 13.06 17.22 -8.23
C LEU A 671 14.57 17.08 -7.96
N ILE A 672 15.19 18.19 -7.51
CA ILE A 672 16.59 18.23 -7.12
C ILE A 672 16.70 18.20 -5.60
N PHE A 673 17.29 17.13 -5.08
CA PHE A 673 17.57 16.96 -3.66
C PHE A 673 19.04 17.24 -3.36
N GLY A 674 19.30 18.12 -2.39
CA GLY A 674 20.65 18.41 -1.89
C GLY A 674 21.17 17.40 -0.86
N SER A 675 20.27 16.59 -0.29
CA SER A 675 20.54 15.56 0.69
C SER A 675 20.07 14.19 0.19
N ARG A 676 20.53 13.12 0.84
CA ARG A 676 20.10 11.76 0.51
C ARG A 676 18.60 11.61 0.75
N VAL A 677 17.90 11.20 -0.29
CA VAL A 677 16.45 11.02 -0.29
C VAL A 677 16.09 9.78 0.51
N VAL A 678 15.10 9.94 1.39
CA VAL A 678 14.49 8.86 2.18
C VAL A 678 13.12 8.51 1.60
N SER A 679 12.30 9.51 1.27
CA SER A 679 10.94 9.30 0.79
C SER A 679 10.57 10.31 -0.30
N LEU A 680 9.95 9.83 -1.37
CA LEU A 680 9.35 10.63 -2.41
C LEU A 680 8.01 10.02 -2.79
N ASN A 681 6.91 10.71 -2.48
CA ASN A 681 5.57 10.22 -2.79
C ASN A 681 4.91 11.05 -3.91
N LEU A 682 4.62 10.37 -5.02
CA LEU A 682 4.00 10.88 -6.25
C LEU A 682 2.69 10.14 -6.57
N ASP A 683 2.06 9.52 -5.58
CA ASP A 683 0.89 8.66 -5.79
C ASP A 683 -0.35 9.45 -6.20
N ASN A 684 -1.17 8.87 -7.09
CA ASN A 684 -2.47 9.40 -7.51
C ASN A 684 -2.43 10.86 -8.01
N ILE A 685 -1.35 11.28 -8.70
CA ILE A 685 -1.23 12.65 -9.23
C ILE A 685 -1.70 12.77 -10.69
N ALA A 686 -2.30 11.72 -11.26
CA ALA A 686 -2.68 11.61 -12.67
C ALA A 686 -1.51 11.78 -13.66
N LEU A 687 -0.30 11.41 -13.24
CA LEU A 687 0.94 11.54 -14.00
C LEU A 687 0.90 10.74 -15.30
N THR A 688 1.14 11.36 -16.45
CA THR A 688 1.20 10.70 -17.76
C THR A 688 2.60 10.68 -18.36
N ALA A 689 3.47 11.63 -18.01
CA ALA A 689 4.84 11.67 -18.49
C ALA A 689 5.83 12.34 -17.51
N ILE A 690 7.08 11.87 -17.57
CA ILE A 690 8.22 12.40 -16.81
C ILE A 690 9.34 12.66 -17.82
N GLU A 691 9.94 13.85 -17.81
CA GLU A 691 11.11 14.15 -18.63
C GLU A 691 12.37 13.46 -18.08
N GLY A 692 13.26 13.05 -18.98
CA GLY A 692 14.57 12.51 -18.62
C GLY A 692 15.35 13.48 -17.75
N GLY A 693 15.96 12.97 -16.68
CA GLY A 693 16.66 13.80 -15.69
C GLY A 693 15.76 14.66 -14.78
N ALA A 694 14.48 14.29 -14.62
CA ALA A 694 13.59 14.90 -13.63
C ALA A 694 14.07 14.70 -12.18
N PHE A 695 14.64 13.52 -11.88
CA PHE A 695 15.10 13.12 -10.55
C PHE A 695 16.62 13.32 -10.42
N LEU A 696 17.04 14.24 -9.54
CA LEU A 696 18.45 14.53 -9.27
C LEU A 696 18.72 14.50 -7.76
N GLY A 697 19.70 13.72 -7.33
CA GLY A 697 20.04 13.53 -5.91
C GLY A 697 20.63 12.15 -5.62
N ASP A 698 20.83 11.86 -4.34
CA ASP A 698 21.21 10.53 -3.84
C ASP A 698 19.95 9.76 -3.42
N PHE A 699 19.53 8.80 -4.25
CA PHE A 699 18.36 7.93 -4.08
C PHE A 699 18.74 6.52 -3.60
N THR A 700 19.98 6.32 -3.10
CA THR A 700 20.53 4.99 -2.76
C THR A 700 19.62 4.16 -1.86
N PHE A 701 18.93 4.80 -0.90
CA PHE A 701 18.01 4.16 0.07
C PHE A 701 16.60 4.74 0.01
N ALA A 702 16.25 5.42 -1.08
CA ALA A 702 15.00 6.13 -1.19
C ALA A 702 13.82 5.18 -1.41
N GLN A 703 12.70 5.47 -0.74
CA GLN A 703 11.39 4.96 -1.10
C GLN A 703 10.74 5.93 -2.07
N VAL A 704 10.59 5.54 -3.33
CA VAL A 704 9.91 6.35 -4.36
C VAL A 704 8.60 5.68 -4.71
N THR A 705 7.46 6.31 -4.42
CA THR A 705 6.14 5.78 -4.80
C THR A 705 5.55 6.63 -5.92
N VAL A 706 5.07 5.96 -6.97
CA VAL A 706 4.47 6.57 -8.16
C VAL A 706 3.16 5.84 -8.51
N GLU A 707 2.44 5.39 -7.49
CA GLU A 707 1.29 4.49 -7.59
C GLU A 707 0.02 5.19 -8.09
N GLY A 708 -0.91 4.44 -8.70
CA GLY A 708 -2.21 4.95 -9.12
C GLY A 708 -2.17 6.10 -10.14
N ASN A 709 -1.12 6.11 -10.98
CA ASN A 709 -0.91 7.11 -12.02
C ASN A 709 -1.29 6.58 -13.42
N LYS A 710 -0.97 7.35 -14.46
CA LYS A 710 -1.34 7.07 -15.86
C LYS A 710 -0.09 6.89 -16.73
N LEU A 711 1.03 6.47 -16.16
CA LEU A 711 2.26 6.24 -16.91
C LEU A 711 2.10 5.00 -17.79
N THR A 712 2.33 5.18 -19.09
CA THR A 712 2.33 4.08 -20.06
C THR A 712 3.72 3.54 -20.35
N GLU A 713 4.78 4.22 -19.93
CA GLU A 713 6.16 3.80 -20.20
C GLU A 713 7.04 3.95 -18.96
N PHE A 714 7.85 2.93 -18.66
CA PHE A 714 8.88 2.99 -17.63
C PHE A 714 10.23 3.30 -18.27
N ARG A 715 10.50 4.58 -18.50
CA ARG A 715 11.60 5.04 -19.36
C ARG A 715 12.98 5.00 -18.71
N SER A 716 14.00 4.64 -19.50
CA SER A 716 15.39 4.54 -19.03
C SER A 716 16.00 5.88 -18.61
N ASP A 717 15.71 6.94 -19.36
CA ASP A 717 16.24 8.29 -19.10
C ASP A 717 15.66 8.95 -17.84
N VAL A 718 14.59 8.37 -17.29
CA VAL A 718 13.93 8.78 -16.04
C VAL A 718 14.46 7.97 -14.85
N PHE A 719 14.42 6.64 -14.93
CA PHE A 719 14.61 5.77 -13.76
C PHE A 719 15.98 5.10 -13.66
N LYS A 720 16.75 4.99 -14.76
CA LYS A 720 17.98 4.18 -14.78
C LYS A 720 19.01 4.63 -13.75
N SER A 721 19.25 5.94 -13.64
CA SER A 721 20.26 6.49 -12.72
C SER A 721 19.93 6.21 -11.27
N MET A 722 18.68 6.41 -10.84
CA MET A 722 18.26 6.13 -9.47
C MET A 722 18.32 4.62 -9.17
N LEU A 723 17.87 3.78 -10.10
CA LEU A 723 17.89 2.34 -9.88
C LEU A 723 19.32 1.79 -9.81
N GLN A 724 20.26 2.36 -10.56
CA GLN A 724 21.68 2.01 -10.44
C GLN A 724 22.24 2.34 -9.05
N GLN A 725 21.82 3.45 -8.44
CA GLN A 725 22.23 3.80 -7.06
C GLN A 725 21.65 2.80 -6.06
N MET A 726 20.37 2.43 -6.22
CA MET A 726 19.69 1.47 -5.36
C MET A 726 20.29 0.06 -5.47
N ALA A 727 20.52 -0.42 -6.70
CA ALA A 727 21.04 -1.76 -6.98
C ALA A 727 22.55 -1.92 -6.67
N ALA A 728 23.27 -0.82 -6.45
CA ALA A 728 24.66 -0.87 -5.98
C ALA A 728 24.78 -1.37 -4.52
N GLN A 729 23.66 -1.43 -3.79
CA GLN A 729 23.60 -1.94 -2.42
C GLN A 729 23.38 -3.46 -2.41
N PRO A 730 23.74 -4.16 -1.31
CA PRO A 730 23.38 -5.57 -1.13
C PRO A 730 21.89 -5.82 -1.41
N ALA A 731 21.57 -6.98 -2.00
CA ALA A 731 20.21 -7.33 -2.36
C ALA A 731 19.25 -7.16 -1.17
N GLY A 732 18.18 -6.40 -1.37
CA GLY A 732 17.18 -6.10 -0.33
C GLY A 732 17.54 -4.98 0.64
N SER A 733 18.67 -4.28 0.45
CA SER A 733 19.07 -3.14 1.32
C SER A 733 19.05 -1.78 0.63
N GLY A 734 19.06 -1.74 -0.70
CA GLY A 734 18.90 -0.51 -1.48
C GLY A 734 17.46 0.00 -1.48
N GLY A 735 17.28 1.24 -1.95
CA GLY A 735 15.96 1.84 -2.14
C GLY A 735 15.11 1.12 -3.19
N GLN A 736 13.87 1.56 -3.32
CA GLN A 736 12.91 0.98 -4.25
C GLN A 736 11.97 2.01 -4.87
N VAL A 737 11.50 1.69 -6.07
CA VAL A 737 10.49 2.44 -6.82
C VAL A 737 9.23 1.58 -6.91
N VAL A 738 8.15 2.01 -6.28
CA VAL A 738 6.85 1.33 -6.29
C VAL A 738 5.94 1.99 -7.31
N VAL A 739 5.41 1.20 -8.24
CA VAL A 739 4.70 1.73 -9.43
C VAL A 739 3.33 1.10 -9.65
N THR A 740 2.73 0.54 -8.60
CA THR A 740 1.41 -0.13 -8.61
C THR A 740 0.36 0.72 -9.35
N GLY A 741 -0.53 0.08 -10.12
CA GLY A 741 -1.70 0.77 -10.68
C GLY A 741 -1.41 1.72 -11.85
N ASN A 742 -0.24 1.62 -12.50
CA ASN A 742 0.07 2.33 -13.75
C ASN A 742 -0.15 1.42 -14.98
N PRO A 743 -0.68 1.95 -16.09
CA PRO A 743 -0.95 1.18 -17.31
C PRO A 743 0.29 1.01 -18.20
N PHE A 744 1.38 0.43 -17.69
CA PHE A 744 2.62 0.29 -18.47
C PHE A 744 2.45 -0.59 -19.71
N ASP A 745 2.98 -0.11 -20.84
CA ASP A 745 3.26 -0.88 -22.04
C ASP A 745 4.62 -1.59 -21.87
N CYS A 746 4.58 -2.91 -21.96
CA CYS A 746 5.74 -3.76 -21.82
C CYS A 746 6.28 -4.25 -23.16
N GLY A 747 5.99 -3.54 -24.24
CA GLY A 747 6.71 -3.66 -25.50
C GLY A 747 8.15 -3.15 -25.41
N CYS A 748 8.76 -2.87 -26.55
CA CYS A 748 10.16 -2.47 -26.63
C CYS A 748 10.63 -1.30 -25.74
N PRO A 749 9.80 -0.31 -25.37
CA PRO A 749 10.20 0.73 -24.41
C PRO A 749 10.69 0.20 -23.05
N LEU A 750 10.29 -1.01 -22.63
CA LEU A 750 10.72 -1.63 -21.37
C LEU A 750 11.98 -2.52 -21.51
N ALA A 751 12.45 -2.76 -22.74
CA ALA A 751 13.58 -3.65 -23.03
C ALA A 751 14.84 -3.30 -22.23
N TRP A 752 15.09 -2.01 -22.03
CA TRP A 752 16.27 -1.55 -21.30
C TRP A 752 16.31 -2.09 -19.86
N LEU A 753 15.17 -2.27 -19.21
CA LEU A 753 15.12 -2.76 -17.83
C LEU A 753 15.21 -4.28 -17.80
N ILE A 754 14.42 -4.96 -18.64
CA ILE A 754 14.28 -6.42 -18.58
C ILE A 754 15.45 -7.14 -19.26
N ARG A 755 15.86 -6.69 -20.47
CA ARG A 755 16.96 -7.28 -21.24
C ARG A 755 18.32 -6.71 -20.86
N ASP A 756 18.43 -5.39 -20.83
CA ASP A 756 19.75 -4.75 -20.78
C ASP A 756 20.25 -4.48 -19.35
N ASN A 757 19.35 -4.38 -18.36
CA ASN A 757 19.67 -3.94 -17.00
C ASN A 757 18.91 -4.75 -15.93
N GLN A 758 18.80 -6.06 -16.11
CA GLN A 758 18.02 -6.95 -15.24
C GLN A 758 18.39 -6.86 -13.75
N ALA A 759 19.66 -6.55 -13.43
CA ALA A 759 20.13 -6.34 -12.06
C ALA A 759 19.44 -5.17 -11.33
N LEU A 760 18.79 -4.25 -12.05
CA LEU A 760 18.06 -3.12 -11.50
C LEU A 760 16.62 -3.46 -11.11
N LEU A 761 16.09 -4.57 -11.64
CA LEU A 761 14.70 -5.01 -11.46
C LEU A 761 14.29 -5.23 -9.99
N PRO A 762 15.14 -5.76 -9.09
CA PRO A 762 14.79 -5.91 -7.67
C PRO A 762 14.43 -4.61 -6.95
N SER A 763 14.92 -3.47 -7.45
CA SER A 763 14.63 -2.12 -6.94
C SER A 763 13.33 -1.54 -7.52
N VAL A 764 12.60 -2.25 -8.37
CA VAL A 764 11.27 -1.85 -8.87
C VAL A 764 10.22 -2.80 -8.30
N LYS A 765 9.10 -2.27 -7.79
CA LYS A 765 8.03 -3.05 -7.16
C LYS A 765 6.70 -2.81 -7.85
N ASN A 766 5.93 -3.89 -8.00
CA ASN A 766 4.54 -3.87 -8.46
C ASN A 766 4.32 -3.24 -9.84
N GLY A 767 5.35 -3.21 -10.69
CA GLY A 767 5.20 -2.85 -12.11
C GLY A 767 4.41 -3.94 -12.81
N ILE A 768 3.28 -3.56 -13.42
CA ILE A 768 2.38 -4.47 -14.11
C ILE A 768 2.12 -3.95 -15.54
N CYS A 769 2.20 -4.85 -16.51
CA CYS A 769 1.89 -4.62 -17.91
C CYS A 769 0.42 -4.86 -18.18
N GLY A 770 -0.29 -3.89 -18.76
CA GLY A 770 -1.68 -4.05 -19.19
C GLY A 770 -2.66 -4.53 -18.11
N GLY A 771 -2.29 -4.43 -16.83
CA GLY A 771 -3.06 -4.96 -15.69
C GLY A 771 -2.74 -6.40 -15.27
N PHE A 772 -1.86 -7.14 -15.97
CA PHE A 772 -1.69 -8.58 -15.77
C PHE A 772 -0.26 -9.11 -15.58
N PHE A 773 0.77 -8.60 -16.27
CA PHE A 773 2.13 -9.19 -16.19
C PHE A 773 3.05 -8.38 -15.31
N ARG A 774 3.65 -8.97 -14.29
CA ARG A 774 4.58 -8.23 -13.44
C ARG A 774 5.93 -8.07 -14.13
N PHE A 775 6.63 -6.96 -13.89
CA PHE A 775 7.93 -6.71 -14.51
C PHE A 775 8.94 -7.83 -14.25
N GLU A 776 8.94 -8.42 -13.04
CA GLU A 776 9.83 -9.54 -12.71
C GLU A 776 9.53 -10.85 -13.44
N ASP A 777 8.31 -10.99 -13.99
CA ASP A 777 7.89 -12.20 -14.69
C ASP A 777 8.20 -12.12 -16.21
N LEU A 778 8.71 -10.99 -16.69
CA LEU A 778 8.98 -10.75 -18.11
C LEU A 778 10.29 -11.41 -18.55
N ASN A 779 10.23 -12.21 -19.62
CA ASN A 779 11.41 -12.86 -20.18
C ASN A 779 12.30 -11.85 -20.95
N PRO A 780 13.58 -11.67 -20.57
CA PRO A 780 14.56 -10.86 -21.31
C PRO A 780 14.64 -11.17 -22.82
N ASP A 781 14.52 -12.45 -23.20
CA ASP A 781 14.64 -12.88 -24.59
C ASP A 781 13.48 -12.40 -25.46
N SER A 782 12.31 -12.11 -24.87
CA SER A 782 11.17 -11.51 -25.56
C SER A 782 11.46 -10.10 -26.09
N TYR A 783 12.51 -9.47 -25.58
CA TYR A 783 12.99 -8.15 -26.02
C TYR A 783 14.20 -8.23 -26.96
N ALA A 784 14.63 -9.43 -27.39
CA ALA A 784 15.85 -9.58 -28.20
C ALA A 784 15.80 -8.84 -29.54
N THR A 785 14.61 -8.64 -30.11
CA THR A 785 14.39 -7.90 -31.37
C THR A 785 14.11 -6.41 -31.18
N CYS A 786 13.99 -5.95 -29.93
CA CYS A 786 13.82 -4.55 -29.63
C CYS A 786 15.11 -3.77 -29.91
N PRO A 787 15.01 -2.51 -30.35
CA PRO A 787 16.16 -1.69 -30.67
C PRO A 787 17.10 -1.43 -29.46
#